data_AF-A0AAJ0BKH2-F1
#
_entry.id   AF-A0AAJ0BKH2-F1
#
_cell.length_a   1.000
_cell.length_b   1.000
_cell.length_c   1.000
_cell.angle_alpha   90.00
_cell.angle_beta   90.00
_cell.angle_gamma   90.00
#
_symmetry.space_group_name_H-M   'P 1'
#
loop_
_entity.id
_entity.type
_entity.pdbx_description
1 polymer ?
#
loop_
_entity_poly.entity_id
_entity_poly.type
_entity_poly.pdbx_seq_one_letter_code
_entity_poly.pdbx_strand_id
1 'polypeptide(L)'
;MSPSKQQRLLWVHSTEPTGVRRRDKATMNKIRRHIMEDIGISRRKPQQNPQFVIEIGSPLPPFWNQDPLSVLEQQWQMDTFAAYGLSLLAAEGKRLLCNADALTSEGFLFPFAFTSSAFLRHFRAVFSDPSVLKGIYHRSSAKIRVLALERSLGTISCIEATLANTSLDLATADRVIYAVLAAICYNLLSLEFDQARVHLEGLVGLIAARGETQSQKDNNELRLMIFWVDVAICLLFNTSPRYSLPLDLTPAMFHTDPSEGLPIPVSRILAAEADVGVHLTHIPACVAGLSEVAITIESELAARGNALWDDEIFLGLWINPLAHRLFDSAGRTTGFSAHLDQTLESIRLGVIVWIIWVKRMCRSWPGSPMAYVPELLGMLSGESSWAANTGSSASDDLLSVRLWLSVLCGIASCHGSSEREAAVSLIAEDMHRLNGKEWSEVMVRVRQMPWISSFETRLAEVKSQVLLLHVSYLVLNMSTSSSHPQVIVVLGATGHQGGGVVRALLKSKSWIVRAGTRKPGSSKAQKLLNEEGTEDGRLELVVADVYDIETLRKAFVGAYGVFAITSESHPHKEIVDEEEMQHEIEAGRNLVLAAKECNVQHFVFSSLPDMMQATSGQFSKLYHMNNKHTVEKIAREELPGRVTCLIPGFFYTNLQWPQYCRRRGMSSYASSDPFLS
;
A
#
# COMPACT_ATOMS: atom_id res chain seq x y z
N MET A 1 1.63 21.58 -59.57
CA MET A 1 0.35 22.29 -59.33
C MET A 1 -0.30 21.69 -58.08
N SER A 2 -0.85 22.55 -57.22
CA SER A 2 -1.51 22.29 -55.92
C SER A 2 -0.60 21.91 -54.72
N PRO A 3 -0.52 22.76 -53.66
CA PRO A 3 0.23 22.48 -52.44
C PRO A 3 -0.63 21.73 -51.40
N SER A 4 -0.21 20.55 -50.96
CA SER A 4 -0.92 19.77 -49.93
C SER A 4 -0.39 20.05 -48.53
N LYS A 5 -1.18 20.82 -47.76
CA LYS A 5 -1.36 20.85 -46.29
C LYS A 5 -0.10 20.77 -45.39
N GLN A 6 0.29 21.92 -44.86
CA GLN A 6 0.99 22.05 -43.57
C GLN A 6 0.13 21.44 -42.44
N GLN A 7 0.66 20.43 -41.74
CA GLN A 7 0.13 20.01 -40.45
C GLN A 7 0.40 21.12 -39.42
N ARG A 8 -0.67 21.73 -38.93
CA ARG A 8 -0.63 22.65 -37.79
C ARG A 8 -0.48 21.82 -36.51
N LEU A 9 0.66 21.94 -35.83
CA LEU A 9 0.77 21.59 -34.42
C LEU A 9 0.06 22.69 -33.62
N LEU A 10 -1.21 22.43 -33.31
CA LEU A 10 -2.06 23.25 -32.43
C LEU A 10 -2.43 22.34 -31.25
N TRP A 11 -1.69 22.46 -30.15
CA TRP A 11 -2.11 21.82 -28.91
C TRP A 11 -3.29 22.61 -28.33
N VAL A 12 -4.30 21.86 -27.86
CA VAL A 12 -5.58 22.26 -27.24
C VAL A 12 -6.78 22.50 -28.19
N HIS A 13 -7.70 21.53 -28.30
CA HIS A 13 -9.08 21.58 -27.76
C HIS A 13 -9.90 20.33 -28.14
N SER A 14 -10.80 19.97 -27.24
CA SER A 14 -11.51 18.70 -27.07
C SER A 14 -12.73 18.45 -27.98
N THR A 15 -13.25 17.22 -27.85
CA THR A 15 -14.62 16.69 -28.02
C THR A 15 -15.13 16.33 -29.42
N GLU A 16 -15.35 15.02 -29.67
CA GLU A 16 -16.54 14.49 -30.35
C GLU A 16 -16.80 12.99 -29.96
N PRO A 17 -18.05 12.48 -30.07
CA PRO A 17 -18.59 11.46 -29.17
C PRO A 17 -18.58 10.03 -29.74
N THR A 18 -18.22 9.05 -28.91
CA THR A 18 -18.53 7.63 -29.17
C THR A 18 -19.81 7.23 -28.42
N GLY A 19 -20.79 6.75 -29.18
CA GLY A 19 -22.14 6.45 -28.71
C GLY A 19 -22.19 5.22 -27.80
N VAL A 20 -22.75 5.38 -26.59
CA VAL A 20 -23.22 4.27 -25.75
C VAL A 20 -24.55 4.64 -25.09
N ARG A 21 -25.45 3.65 -25.12
CA ARG A 21 -26.86 3.54 -24.67
C ARG A 21 -27.38 4.54 -23.61
N ARG A 22 -28.61 5.01 -23.85
CA ARG A 22 -29.45 5.86 -22.98
C ARG A 22 -29.50 5.32 -21.54
N ARG A 23 -28.92 6.07 -20.61
CA ARG A 23 -29.05 5.87 -19.16
C ARG A 23 -30.38 6.45 -18.64
N ASP A 24 -30.85 5.86 -17.54
CA ASP A 24 -32.05 6.21 -16.79
C ASP A 24 -32.15 7.73 -16.47
N LYS A 25 -33.38 8.25 -16.56
CA LYS A 25 -33.78 9.66 -16.36
C LYS A 25 -33.34 10.20 -15.00
N ALA A 26 -33.27 9.38 -13.95
CA ALA A 26 -32.77 9.79 -12.64
C ALA A 26 -31.25 10.02 -12.65
N THR A 27 -30.51 9.14 -13.33
CA THR A 27 -29.06 9.27 -13.53
C THR A 27 -28.72 10.48 -14.41
N MET A 28 -29.51 10.73 -15.46
CA MET A 28 -29.38 11.93 -16.29
C MET A 28 -29.65 13.22 -15.52
N ASN A 29 -30.60 13.23 -14.59
CA ASN A 29 -30.87 14.40 -13.75
C ASN A 29 -29.77 14.66 -12.72
N LYS A 30 -29.15 13.61 -12.15
CA LYS A 30 -27.96 13.77 -11.28
C LYS A 30 -26.75 14.27 -12.05
N ILE A 31 -26.47 13.69 -13.22
CA ILE A 31 -25.38 14.13 -14.10
C ILE A 31 -25.61 15.56 -14.56
N ARG A 32 -26.84 15.92 -14.96
CA ARG A 32 -27.16 17.30 -15.35
C ARG A 32 -27.01 18.27 -14.17
N ARG A 33 -27.35 17.86 -12.94
CA ARG A 33 -27.18 18.70 -11.75
C ARG A 33 -25.69 18.93 -11.43
N HIS A 34 -24.86 17.89 -11.49
CA HIS A 34 -23.40 18.02 -11.33
C HIS A 34 -22.76 18.82 -12.47
N ILE A 35 -23.14 18.57 -13.73
CA ILE A 35 -22.66 19.36 -14.87
C ILE A 35 -23.11 20.82 -14.76
N MET A 36 -24.31 21.11 -14.24
CA MET A 36 -24.77 22.49 -14.02
C MET A 36 -24.09 23.15 -12.81
N GLU A 37 -23.71 22.39 -11.78
CA GLU A 37 -22.86 22.86 -10.68
C GLU A 37 -21.44 23.18 -11.18
N ASP A 38 -20.83 22.30 -12.00
CA ASP A 38 -19.49 22.49 -12.57
C ASP A 38 -19.46 23.58 -13.66
N ILE A 39 -20.53 23.71 -14.46
CA ILE A 39 -20.72 24.85 -15.37
C ILE A 39 -20.98 26.13 -14.57
N GLY A 40 -21.67 26.06 -13.43
CA GLY A 40 -21.87 27.17 -12.51
C GLY A 40 -20.57 27.61 -11.83
N ILE A 41 -19.66 26.68 -11.54
CA ILE A 41 -18.33 26.93 -10.99
C ILE A 41 -17.39 27.50 -12.07
N SER A 42 -17.42 26.98 -13.29
CA SER A 42 -16.61 27.49 -14.42
C SER A 42 -17.12 28.78 -15.05
N ARG A 43 -18.41 29.14 -14.87
CA ARG A 43 -19.01 30.41 -15.30
C ARG A 43 -19.07 31.49 -14.22
N ARG A 44 -18.68 31.21 -12.98
CA ARG A 44 -18.35 32.29 -12.05
C ARG A 44 -17.19 33.05 -12.68
N LYS A 45 -17.45 34.33 -13.04
CA LYS A 45 -16.38 35.23 -13.45
C LYS A 45 -15.23 35.06 -12.45
N PRO A 46 -14.00 34.79 -12.92
CA PRO A 46 -12.87 34.76 -12.01
C PRO A 46 -12.92 36.05 -11.20
N GLN A 47 -12.82 35.94 -9.87
CA GLN A 47 -12.40 37.12 -9.10
C GLN A 47 -11.15 37.61 -9.82
N GLN A 48 -11.11 38.91 -10.15
CA GLN A 48 -9.93 39.51 -10.73
C GLN A 48 -8.74 39.01 -9.91
N ASN A 49 -7.85 38.24 -10.56
CA ASN A 49 -6.56 37.94 -9.98
C ASN A 49 -5.98 39.28 -9.52
N PRO A 50 -5.41 39.38 -8.31
CA PRO A 50 -4.60 40.54 -7.98
C PRO A 50 -3.59 40.71 -9.12
N GLN A 51 -3.74 41.78 -9.90
CA GLN A 51 -2.75 42.15 -10.90
C GLN A 51 -1.52 42.56 -10.12
N PHE A 52 -0.57 41.65 -9.98
CA PHE A 52 0.77 42.03 -9.55
C PHE A 52 1.43 42.73 -10.72
N VAL A 53 1.59 44.04 -10.60
CA VAL A 53 2.45 44.83 -11.47
C VAL A 53 3.87 44.36 -11.20
N ILE A 54 4.51 43.73 -12.20
CA ILE A 54 5.95 43.49 -12.20
C ILE A 54 6.60 44.84 -12.52
N GLU A 55 7.07 45.55 -11.49
CA GLU A 55 7.90 46.72 -11.68
C GLU A 55 9.28 46.29 -12.20
N ILE A 56 9.59 46.66 -13.44
CA ILE A 56 10.95 46.62 -13.96
C ILE A 56 11.63 47.91 -13.51
N GLY A 57 12.63 47.76 -12.62
CA GLY A 57 13.66 48.77 -12.39
C GLY A 57 13.57 49.54 -11.07
N SER A 58 14.45 49.20 -10.15
CA SER A 58 14.96 50.08 -9.08
C SER A 58 16.43 49.71 -8.80
N PRO A 59 17.28 50.63 -8.29
CA PRO A 59 18.67 50.30 -7.99
C PRO A 59 18.72 49.22 -6.90
N LEU A 60 19.53 48.18 -7.14
CA LEU A 60 19.55 46.98 -6.31
C LEU A 60 20.11 47.26 -4.90
N PRO A 61 19.56 46.60 -3.86
CA PRO A 61 20.20 46.55 -2.55
C PRO A 61 21.52 45.76 -2.62
N PRO A 62 22.44 45.96 -1.65
CA PRO A 62 23.72 45.27 -1.61
C PRO A 62 23.56 43.73 -1.56
N PHE A 63 24.58 42.99 -2.01
CA PHE A 63 24.49 41.55 -2.34
C PHE A 63 23.94 40.64 -1.22
N TRP A 64 24.06 41.03 0.05
CA TRP A 64 23.50 40.30 1.20
C TRP A 64 21.99 40.46 1.40
N ASN A 65 21.35 41.36 0.64
CA ASN A 65 19.91 41.62 0.62
C ASN A 65 19.25 41.22 -0.72
N GLN A 66 20.00 40.59 -1.63
CA GLN A 66 19.48 40.09 -2.90
C GLN A 66 18.96 38.65 -2.72
N ASP A 67 17.91 38.29 -3.46
CA ASP A 67 17.43 36.91 -3.50
C ASP A 67 18.58 36.03 -4.02
N PRO A 68 19.01 34.97 -3.31
CA PRO A 68 20.06 34.06 -3.79
C PRO A 68 19.80 33.52 -5.21
N LEU A 69 18.54 33.52 -5.64
CA LEU A 69 18.10 33.10 -6.97
C LEU A 69 18.30 34.17 -8.06
N SER A 70 18.27 35.46 -7.73
CA SER A 70 18.52 36.53 -8.71
C SER A 70 20.00 36.65 -9.09
N VAL A 71 20.90 36.23 -8.20
CA VAL A 71 22.35 36.11 -8.47
C VAL A 71 22.61 34.99 -9.50
N LEU A 72 21.82 33.91 -9.47
CA LEU A 72 21.91 32.79 -10.42
C LEU A 72 21.37 33.17 -11.81
N GLU A 73 20.32 33.99 -11.88
CA GLU A 73 19.77 34.50 -13.15
C GLU A 73 20.75 35.44 -13.89
N GLN A 74 21.55 36.24 -13.17
CA GLN A 74 22.44 37.24 -13.78
C GLN A 74 23.78 36.69 -14.29
N GLN A 75 24.34 35.63 -13.69
CA GLN A 75 25.68 35.15 -14.05
C GLN A 75 25.70 34.10 -15.18
N TRP A 76 24.56 33.49 -15.54
CA TRP A 76 24.58 32.21 -16.28
C TRP A 76 24.04 32.22 -17.71
N GLN A 77 23.35 33.28 -18.17
CA GLN A 77 22.70 33.30 -19.50
C GLN A 77 21.95 31.99 -19.88
N MET A 78 21.45 31.27 -18.88
CA MET A 78 20.69 30.04 -19.03
C MET A 78 19.42 30.17 -18.18
N ASP A 79 18.37 30.62 -18.85
CA ASP A 79 17.07 30.90 -18.26
C ASP A 79 16.37 29.59 -17.87
N THR A 80 15.64 29.60 -16.75
CA THR A 80 14.69 28.57 -16.24
C THR A 80 15.16 27.12 -15.92
N PHE A 81 16.16 26.53 -16.56
CA PHE A 81 16.58 25.14 -16.27
C PHE A 81 17.19 24.95 -14.88
N ALA A 82 17.95 25.94 -14.44
CA ALA A 82 18.46 26.09 -13.07
C ALA A 82 17.34 26.13 -12.02
N ALA A 83 16.32 26.96 -12.31
CA ALA A 83 15.15 27.19 -11.47
C ALA A 83 14.27 25.93 -11.31
N TYR A 84 14.42 24.97 -12.22
CA TYR A 84 13.74 23.71 -12.17
C TYR A 84 14.44 22.67 -11.28
N GLY A 85 15.77 22.56 -11.37
CA GLY A 85 16.56 21.78 -10.40
C GLY A 85 16.33 22.26 -8.96
N LEU A 86 16.17 23.57 -8.79
CA LEU A 86 15.70 24.24 -7.57
C LEU A 86 14.33 23.78 -7.08
N SER A 87 13.37 23.63 -8.00
CA SER A 87 12.00 23.23 -7.71
C SER A 87 11.93 21.76 -7.26
N LEU A 88 12.70 20.90 -7.94
CA LEU A 88 12.90 19.49 -7.59
C LEU A 88 13.58 19.33 -6.22
N LEU A 89 14.68 20.04 -5.99
CA LEU A 89 15.42 19.99 -4.73
C LEU A 89 14.66 20.64 -3.56
N ALA A 90 13.86 21.68 -3.80
CA ALA A 90 13.04 22.28 -2.75
C ALA A 90 11.83 21.39 -2.36
N ALA A 91 11.28 20.62 -3.32
CA ALA A 91 10.27 19.60 -3.04
C ALA A 91 10.84 18.41 -2.24
N GLU A 92 12.07 17.98 -2.56
CA GLU A 92 12.84 16.93 -1.88
C GLU A 92 13.35 17.34 -0.48
N GLY A 93 13.88 18.55 -0.36
CA GLY A 93 14.69 18.99 0.78
C GLY A 93 13.98 18.89 2.14
N LYS A 94 12.66 19.11 2.15
CA LYS A 94 11.87 19.02 3.39
C LYS A 94 11.53 17.57 3.76
N ARG A 95 11.42 16.67 2.78
CA ARG A 95 11.24 15.23 3.00
C ARG A 95 12.51 14.57 3.54
N LEU A 96 13.69 15.06 3.14
CA LEU A 96 15.00 14.55 3.58
C LEU A 96 15.34 14.83 5.06
N LEU A 97 14.74 15.85 5.71
CA LEU A 97 15.13 16.29 7.07
C LEU A 97 14.04 16.14 8.15
N CYS A 98 12.75 16.16 7.79
CA CYS A 98 11.68 16.29 8.80
C CYS A 98 11.29 15.00 9.52
N ASN A 99 11.87 13.85 9.20
CA ASN A 99 11.74 12.61 9.96
C ASN A 99 12.59 11.51 9.32
N ALA A 100 13.72 11.14 9.94
CA ALA A 100 14.45 9.93 9.54
C ALA A 100 13.56 8.68 9.64
N ASP A 101 12.57 8.68 10.55
CA ASP A 101 11.62 7.58 10.78
C ASP A 101 10.28 7.70 10.03
N ALA A 102 9.99 8.83 9.38
CA ALA A 102 8.84 9.03 8.49
C ALA A 102 9.24 9.18 7.01
N LEU A 103 10.53 8.97 6.73
CA LEU A 103 10.96 8.26 5.53
C LEU A 103 10.48 6.81 5.63
N THR A 104 9.15 6.63 5.56
CA THR A 104 8.60 5.37 5.10
C THR A 104 9.21 5.06 3.73
N SER A 105 9.15 3.81 3.32
CA SER A 105 9.50 3.29 1.99
C SER A 105 8.71 3.91 0.81
N GLU A 106 8.33 5.19 0.89
CA GLU A 106 7.42 5.94 0.03
C GLU A 106 8.03 7.22 -0.56
N GLY A 107 9.30 7.52 -0.26
CA GLY A 107 10.04 8.56 -0.97
C GLY A 107 10.48 8.08 -2.36
N PHE A 108 10.20 8.88 -3.39
CA PHE A 108 10.63 8.63 -4.77
C PHE A 108 11.80 9.54 -5.14
N LEU A 109 12.94 8.93 -5.49
CA LEU A 109 14.09 9.52 -6.15
C LEU A 109 14.07 9.03 -7.59
N PHE A 110 13.83 9.89 -8.58
CA PHE A 110 13.81 9.42 -9.97
C PHE A 110 15.25 9.01 -10.37
N PRO A 111 15.46 7.79 -10.92
CA PRO A 111 16.79 7.34 -11.27
C PRO A 111 17.30 8.20 -12.42
N PHE A 112 18.51 8.74 -12.29
CA PHE A 112 19.14 9.70 -13.23
C PHE A 112 18.74 11.16 -13.07
N ALA A 113 17.75 11.44 -12.24
CA ALA A 113 17.52 12.81 -11.88
C ALA A 113 18.69 13.24 -10.94
N PHE A 114 19.74 13.84 -11.50
CA PHE A 114 20.54 14.89 -10.87
C PHE A 114 21.85 14.56 -10.13
N THR A 115 22.33 13.32 -10.01
CA THR A 115 23.56 13.08 -9.20
C THR A 115 24.89 13.17 -9.97
N SER A 116 24.94 12.76 -11.24
CA SER A 116 26.19 12.58 -11.99
C SER A 116 26.32 13.43 -13.26
N SER A 117 25.25 14.09 -13.72
CA SER A 117 25.34 14.92 -14.93
C SER A 117 26.19 16.17 -14.72
N ALA A 118 26.89 16.62 -15.76
CA ALA A 118 27.65 17.86 -15.72
C ALA A 118 26.77 19.07 -15.36
N PHE A 119 25.53 19.07 -15.86
CA PHE A 119 24.49 20.05 -15.55
C PHE A 119 24.23 20.14 -14.03
N LEU A 120 24.26 19.03 -13.29
CA LEU A 120 23.79 18.99 -11.90
C LEU A 120 24.86 18.88 -10.83
N ARG A 121 26.09 18.48 -11.18
CA ARG A 121 27.25 18.72 -10.31
C ARG A 121 27.42 20.20 -9.96
N HIS A 122 27.10 21.08 -10.92
CA HIS A 122 27.11 22.52 -10.71
C HIS A 122 26.02 22.96 -9.70
N PHE A 123 24.76 22.54 -9.90
CA PHE A 123 23.67 22.87 -8.99
C PHE A 123 23.83 22.23 -7.62
N ARG A 124 24.37 21.01 -7.52
CA ARG A 124 24.68 20.37 -6.24
C ARG A 124 25.66 21.20 -5.42
N ALA A 125 26.63 21.86 -6.05
CA ALA A 125 27.53 22.78 -5.35
C ALA A 125 26.77 24.03 -4.83
N VAL A 126 25.88 24.60 -5.66
CA VAL A 126 25.00 25.74 -5.27
C VAL A 126 24.03 25.36 -4.15
N PHE A 127 23.48 24.14 -4.15
CA PHE A 127 22.53 23.64 -3.15
C PHE A 127 23.19 22.98 -1.94
N SER A 128 24.50 22.75 -1.98
CA SER A 128 25.27 22.43 -0.77
C SER A 128 25.71 23.69 -0.05
N ASP A 129 25.46 24.88 -0.61
CA ASP A 129 25.71 26.16 0.05
C ASP A 129 24.70 26.37 1.21
N PRO A 130 25.18 26.47 2.47
CA PRO A 130 24.32 26.63 3.63
C PRO A 130 23.42 27.88 3.58
N SER A 131 23.82 28.93 2.87
CA SER A 131 23.04 30.17 2.76
C SER A 131 21.80 30.01 1.88
N VAL A 132 21.93 29.28 0.77
CA VAL A 132 20.84 28.96 -0.16
C VAL A 132 19.84 28.03 0.50
N LEU A 133 20.32 26.96 1.13
CA LEU A 133 19.48 26.02 1.86
C LEU A 133 18.68 26.73 2.96
N LYS A 134 19.33 27.58 3.76
CA LYS A 134 18.66 28.34 4.83
C LYS A 134 17.54 29.25 4.29
N GLY A 135 17.75 29.91 3.14
CA GLY A 135 16.74 30.74 2.49
C GLY A 135 15.52 29.97 1.97
N ILE A 136 15.72 28.75 1.47
CA ILE A 136 14.64 27.86 1.00
C ILE A 136 13.90 27.25 2.20
N TYR A 137 14.61 26.78 3.23
CA TYR A 137 14.04 26.04 4.36
C TYR A 137 13.31 26.89 5.40
N HIS A 138 13.57 28.20 5.48
CA HIS A 138 12.75 29.10 6.29
C HIS A 138 11.34 29.34 5.71
N ARG A 139 11.04 28.83 4.51
CA ARG A 139 9.71 28.96 3.89
C ARG A 139 8.80 27.79 4.26
N SER A 140 7.49 28.05 4.32
CA SER A 140 6.49 26.99 4.55
C SER A 140 6.44 26.03 3.36
N SER A 141 6.00 24.78 3.59
CA SER A 141 5.87 23.77 2.52
C SER A 141 4.93 24.23 1.39
N ALA A 142 3.89 25.00 1.73
CA ALA A 142 3.00 25.62 0.75
C ALA A 142 3.72 26.66 -0.13
N LYS A 143 4.55 27.53 0.46
CA LYS A 143 5.32 28.53 -0.30
C LYS A 143 6.34 27.89 -1.24
N ILE A 144 6.95 26.77 -0.82
CA ILE A 144 7.87 26.00 -1.66
C ILE A 144 7.13 25.39 -2.85
N ARG A 145 5.94 24.81 -2.64
CA ARG A 145 5.12 24.28 -3.74
C ARG A 145 4.69 25.35 -4.74
N VAL A 146 4.28 26.52 -4.27
CA VAL A 146 3.92 27.66 -5.14
C VAL A 146 5.13 28.09 -5.98
N LEU A 147 6.29 28.25 -5.37
CA LEU A 147 7.52 28.59 -6.09
C LEU A 147 7.87 27.53 -7.16
N ALA A 148 7.75 26.24 -6.81
CA ALA A 148 8.01 25.15 -7.74
C ALA A 148 7.05 25.16 -8.95
N LEU A 149 5.77 25.44 -8.71
CA LEU A 149 4.76 25.57 -9.75
C LEU A 149 4.99 26.81 -10.64
N GLU A 150 5.30 27.97 -10.05
CA GLU A 150 5.62 29.19 -10.82
C GLU A 150 6.81 28.96 -11.77
N ARG A 151 7.84 28.26 -11.29
CA ARG A 151 9.02 27.96 -12.11
C ARG A 151 8.75 26.88 -13.16
N SER A 152 7.94 25.87 -12.88
CA SER A 152 7.56 24.88 -13.91
C SER A 152 6.76 25.51 -15.05
N LEU A 153 5.85 26.45 -14.75
CA LEU A 153 5.12 27.23 -15.75
C LEU A 153 6.04 28.13 -16.59
N GLY A 154 7.04 28.75 -15.96
CA GLY A 154 8.08 29.51 -16.66
C GLY A 154 8.87 28.64 -17.64
N THR A 155 9.29 27.44 -17.22
CA THR A 155 9.98 26.48 -18.09
C THR A 155 9.12 26.07 -19.29
N ILE A 156 7.84 25.76 -19.08
CA ILE A 156 6.91 25.42 -20.17
C ILE A 156 6.82 26.57 -21.18
N SER A 157 6.69 27.81 -20.71
CA SER A 157 6.62 29.00 -21.57
C SER A 157 7.90 29.18 -22.41
N CYS A 158 9.07 28.92 -21.84
CA CYS A 158 10.35 28.96 -22.56
C CYS A 158 10.47 27.86 -23.62
N ILE A 159 10.00 26.64 -23.29
CA ILE A 159 9.93 25.53 -24.26
C ILE A 159 9.03 25.94 -25.42
N GLU A 160 7.82 26.41 -25.15
CA GLU A 160 6.87 26.85 -26.18
C GLU A 160 7.44 27.96 -27.07
N ALA A 161 8.09 28.97 -26.47
CA ALA A 161 8.75 30.03 -27.22
C ALA A 161 9.90 29.53 -28.11
N THR A 162 10.67 28.56 -27.62
CA THR A 162 11.76 27.93 -28.39
C THR A 162 11.23 27.09 -29.54
N LEU A 163 10.13 26.37 -29.33
CA LEU A 163 9.46 25.55 -30.35
C LEU A 163 8.74 26.39 -31.41
N ALA A 164 8.31 27.60 -31.05
CA ALA A 164 7.75 28.56 -32.01
C ALA A 164 8.82 29.16 -32.95
N ASN A 165 10.11 28.96 -32.67
CA ASN A 165 11.20 29.39 -33.54
C ASN A 165 11.21 28.57 -34.84
N THR A 166 11.48 29.23 -35.97
CA THR A 166 11.50 28.60 -37.30
C THR A 166 12.67 27.63 -37.54
N SER A 167 13.71 27.66 -36.71
CA SER A 167 14.85 26.74 -36.84
C SER A 167 14.59 25.41 -36.11
N LEU A 168 14.46 24.33 -36.89
CA LEU A 168 14.26 22.98 -36.38
C LEU A 168 15.42 22.54 -35.45
N ASP A 169 16.66 22.82 -35.83
CA ASP A 169 17.85 22.45 -35.04
C ASP A 169 17.86 23.11 -33.65
N LEU A 170 17.40 24.37 -33.56
CA LEU A 170 17.27 25.07 -32.29
C LEU A 170 16.08 24.55 -31.46
N ALA A 171 14.97 24.21 -32.12
CA ALA A 171 13.75 23.71 -31.50
C ALA A 171 13.91 22.27 -30.96
N THR A 172 14.74 21.44 -31.58
CA THR A 172 14.96 20.03 -31.19
C THR A 172 16.33 19.78 -30.56
N ALA A 173 17.03 20.83 -30.15
CA ALA A 173 18.33 20.71 -29.49
C ALA A 173 18.25 19.94 -28.17
N ASP A 174 19.36 19.30 -27.75
CA ASP A 174 19.44 18.51 -26.50
C ASP A 174 18.90 19.27 -25.29
N ARG A 175 19.19 20.57 -25.18
CA ARG A 175 18.67 21.43 -24.08
C ARG A 175 17.15 21.42 -24.01
N VAL A 176 16.43 21.44 -25.14
CA VAL A 176 14.96 21.45 -25.16
C VAL A 176 14.42 20.08 -24.76
N ILE A 177 15.08 19.01 -25.20
CA ILE A 177 14.72 17.64 -24.80
C ILE A 177 14.92 17.43 -23.30
N TYR A 178 16.05 17.88 -22.75
CA TYR A 178 16.28 17.89 -21.30
C TYR A 178 15.21 18.68 -20.55
N ALA A 179 14.65 19.73 -21.15
CA ALA A 179 13.60 20.56 -20.53
C ALA A 179 12.29 19.80 -20.39
N VAL A 180 11.92 19.08 -21.44
CA VAL A 180 10.71 18.28 -21.47
C VAL A 180 10.86 17.06 -20.57
N LEU A 181 12.01 16.39 -20.60
CA LEU A 181 12.33 15.30 -19.67
C LEU A 181 12.29 15.78 -18.22
N ALA A 182 12.87 16.94 -17.96
CA ALA A 182 12.78 17.62 -16.70
C ALA A 182 11.30 17.75 -16.31
N ALA A 183 10.45 18.42 -17.11
CA ALA A 183 9.01 18.60 -16.88
C ALA A 183 8.28 17.29 -16.50
N ILE A 184 8.57 16.21 -17.23
CA ILE A 184 8.04 14.87 -16.93
C ILE A 184 8.44 14.43 -15.52
N CYS A 185 9.71 14.55 -15.15
CA CYS A 185 10.21 14.14 -13.84
C CYS A 185 9.55 14.86 -12.66
N TYR A 186 9.28 16.18 -12.73
CA TYR A 186 8.56 16.88 -11.65
C TYR A 186 7.12 16.42 -11.54
N ASN A 187 6.46 16.18 -12.66
CA ASN A 187 5.08 15.70 -12.63
C ASN A 187 5.04 14.29 -12.04
N LEU A 188 6.01 13.43 -12.34
CA LEU A 188 6.16 12.13 -11.68
C LEU A 188 6.40 12.27 -10.17
N LEU A 189 7.27 13.19 -9.74
CA LEU A 189 7.56 13.46 -8.32
C LEU A 189 6.37 14.10 -7.57
N SER A 190 5.58 14.88 -8.29
CA SER A 190 4.36 15.52 -7.78
C SER A 190 3.14 14.59 -7.87
N LEU A 191 3.31 13.36 -8.38
CA LEU A 191 2.26 12.37 -8.61
C LEU A 191 1.17 12.84 -9.60
N GLU A 192 1.50 13.83 -10.45
CA GLU A 192 0.66 14.36 -11.53
C GLU A 192 0.86 13.54 -12.82
N PHE A 193 0.53 12.25 -12.76
CA PHE A 193 0.88 11.29 -13.80
C PHE A 193 0.24 11.58 -15.18
N ASP A 194 -0.98 12.14 -15.20
CA ASP A 194 -1.63 12.54 -16.46
C ASP A 194 -0.87 13.64 -17.18
N GLN A 195 -0.37 14.63 -16.43
CA GLN A 195 0.40 15.72 -17.00
C GLN A 195 1.79 15.22 -17.46
N ALA A 196 2.41 14.29 -16.70
CA ALA A 196 3.64 13.62 -17.12
C ALA A 196 3.47 12.91 -18.48
N ARG A 197 2.33 12.23 -18.69
CA ARG A 197 2.00 11.56 -19.96
C ARG A 197 1.85 12.54 -21.12
N VAL A 198 1.22 13.69 -20.91
CA VAL A 198 1.11 14.75 -21.94
C VAL A 198 2.50 15.23 -22.39
N HIS A 199 3.41 15.49 -21.45
CA HIS A 199 4.77 15.89 -21.80
C HIS A 199 5.55 14.78 -22.52
N LEU A 200 5.33 13.51 -22.16
CA LEU A 200 5.93 12.38 -22.88
C LEU A 200 5.41 12.28 -24.33
N GLU A 201 4.11 12.49 -24.57
CA GLU A 201 3.55 12.54 -25.92
C GLU A 201 4.18 13.68 -26.75
N GLY A 202 4.41 14.84 -26.13
CA GLY A 202 5.16 15.94 -26.75
C GLY A 202 6.61 15.57 -27.06
N LEU A 203 7.29 14.86 -26.16
CA LEU A 203 8.66 14.38 -26.34
C LEU A 203 8.80 13.45 -27.56
N VAL A 204 7.83 12.56 -27.79
CA VAL A 204 7.78 11.70 -28.98
C VAL A 204 7.78 12.55 -30.25
N GLY A 205 6.95 13.59 -30.30
CA GLY A 205 6.89 14.52 -31.42
C GLY A 205 8.20 15.25 -31.66
N LEU A 206 8.88 15.68 -30.59
CA LEU A 206 10.17 16.36 -30.67
C LEU A 206 11.27 15.46 -31.23
N ILE A 207 11.36 14.22 -30.75
CA ILE A 207 12.36 13.26 -31.21
C ILE A 207 12.08 12.86 -32.67
N ALA A 208 10.82 12.64 -33.02
CA ALA A 208 10.42 12.35 -34.41
C ALA A 208 10.76 13.52 -35.35
N ALA A 209 10.55 14.76 -34.92
CA ALA A 209 10.87 15.95 -35.71
C ALA A 209 12.39 16.16 -35.88
N ARG A 210 13.18 15.80 -34.87
CA ARG A 210 14.66 15.85 -34.94
C ARG A 210 15.22 14.84 -35.95
N GLY A 211 14.58 13.67 -36.07
CA GLY A 211 15.12 12.52 -36.77
C GLY A 211 16.31 11.88 -36.05
N GLU A 212 16.71 10.67 -36.47
CA GLU A 212 17.91 10.02 -35.95
C GLU A 212 19.17 10.74 -36.45
N THR A 213 19.68 11.69 -35.66
CA THR A 213 20.94 12.39 -35.94
C THR A 213 22.11 11.67 -35.26
N GLN A 214 23.31 11.72 -35.85
CA GLN A 214 24.54 11.16 -35.26
C GLN A 214 24.80 11.74 -33.85
N SER A 215 24.52 13.03 -33.66
CA SER A 215 24.64 13.72 -32.37
C SER A 215 23.73 13.14 -31.27
N GLN A 216 22.59 12.55 -31.61
CA GLN A 216 21.71 11.90 -30.64
C GLN A 216 22.29 10.53 -30.21
N LYS A 217 22.95 9.81 -31.12
CA LYS A 217 23.61 8.52 -30.83
C LYS A 217 24.80 8.70 -29.88
N ASP A 218 25.48 9.83 -29.96
CA ASP A 218 26.67 10.14 -29.15
C ASP A 218 26.34 10.62 -27.72
N ASN A 219 25.08 10.98 -27.42
CA ASN A 219 24.66 11.45 -26.09
C ASN A 219 23.99 10.34 -25.26
N ASN A 220 24.83 9.47 -24.68
CA ASN A 220 24.39 8.30 -23.90
C ASN A 220 23.52 8.67 -22.69
N GLU A 221 23.82 9.79 -22.05
CA GLU A 221 23.06 10.32 -20.92
C GLU A 221 21.60 10.61 -21.33
N LEU A 222 21.42 11.40 -22.39
CA LEU A 222 20.11 11.76 -22.90
C LEU A 222 19.29 10.52 -23.32
N ARG A 223 19.95 9.57 -23.98
CA ARG A 223 19.35 8.31 -24.43
C ARG A 223 18.84 7.47 -23.25
N LEU A 224 19.63 7.35 -22.18
CA LEU A 224 19.23 6.65 -20.96
C LEU A 224 18.05 7.34 -20.27
N MET A 225 18.04 8.67 -20.19
CA MET A 225 16.92 9.41 -19.59
C MET A 225 15.60 9.20 -20.34
N ILE A 226 15.62 9.31 -21.67
CA ILE A 226 14.44 9.05 -22.51
C ILE A 226 13.94 7.63 -22.27
N PHE A 227 14.86 6.65 -22.31
CA PHE A 227 14.55 5.25 -22.07
C PHE A 227 13.92 5.02 -20.69
N TRP A 228 14.49 5.56 -19.61
CA TRP A 228 14.00 5.33 -18.25
C TRP A 228 12.67 6.02 -17.96
N VAL A 229 12.46 7.24 -18.48
CA VAL A 229 11.17 7.94 -18.37
C VAL A 229 10.06 7.17 -19.10
N ASP A 230 10.35 6.67 -20.30
CA ASP A 230 9.38 5.88 -21.06
C ASP A 230 9.03 4.56 -20.34
N VAL A 231 10.03 3.82 -19.86
CA VAL A 231 9.81 2.61 -19.06
C VAL A 231 9.02 2.90 -17.79
N ALA A 232 9.28 4.03 -17.12
CA ALA A 232 8.54 4.40 -15.92
C ALA A 232 7.05 4.63 -16.22
N ILE A 233 6.73 5.28 -17.34
CA ILE A 233 5.35 5.49 -17.79
C ILE A 233 4.71 4.16 -18.24
N CYS A 234 5.46 3.28 -18.90
CA CYS A 234 4.99 1.93 -19.24
C CYS A 234 4.59 1.14 -18.00
N LEU A 235 5.41 1.16 -16.95
CA LEU A 235 5.11 0.55 -15.66
C LEU A 235 3.94 1.24 -14.93
N LEU A 236 3.66 2.53 -15.16
CA LEU A 236 2.56 3.24 -14.48
C LEU A 236 1.22 2.90 -15.10
N PHE A 237 1.19 2.72 -16.43
CA PHE A 237 -0.06 2.65 -17.19
C PHE A 237 -0.23 1.34 -17.97
N ASN A 238 0.67 0.37 -17.79
CA ASN A 238 0.67 -0.90 -18.52
C ASN A 238 0.64 -0.71 -20.06
N THR A 239 1.37 0.29 -20.56
CA THR A 239 1.46 0.61 -22.00
C THR A 239 2.75 0.09 -22.61
N SER A 240 2.75 -0.11 -23.93
CA SER A 240 3.97 -0.51 -24.64
C SER A 240 5.00 0.62 -24.73
N PRO A 241 6.31 0.27 -24.77
CA PRO A 241 7.37 1.24 -24.94
C PRO A 241 7.23 2.01 -26.25
N ARG A 242 7.58 3.30 -26.21
CA ARG A 242 7.59 4.20 -27.37
C ARG A 242 8.96 4.23 -28.06
N TYR A 243 10.01 3.95 -27.30
CA TYR A 243 11.39 3.94 -27.80
C TYR A 243 11.99 2.54 -27.74
N SER A 244 12.89 2.24 -28.67
CA SER A 244 13.63 0.98 -28.70
C SER A 244 14.60 0.87 -27.52
N LEU A 245 14.89 -0.37 -27.10
CA LEU A 245 15.88 -0.65 -26.07
C LEU A 245 17.29 -0.20 -26.53
N PRO A 246 18.00 0.67 -25.80
CA PRO A 246 19.36 1.10 -26.17
C PRO A 246 20.38 0.00 -25.83
N LEU A 247 20.44 -1.06 -26.64
CA LEU A 247 21.22 -2.27 -26.38
C LEU A 247 22.69 -2.00 -26.03
N ASP A 248 23.33 -1.05 -26.73
CA ASP A 248 24.72 -0.62 -26.52
C ASP A 248 25.00 -0.03 -25.14
N LEU A 249 23.96 0.44 -24.43
CA LEU A 249 24.05 0.99 -23.08
C LEU A 249 23.57 0.01 -22.00
N THR A 250 23.14 -1.19 -22.39
CA THR A 250 22.62 -2.22 -21.48
C THR A 250 23.59 -3.38 -21.30
N PRO A 251 23.56 -4.07 -20.14
CA PRO A 251 24.35 -5.28 -19.92
C PRO A 251 24.22 -6.32 -21.04
N ALA A 252 25.29 -7.03 -21.34
CA ALA A 252 25.37 -7.99 -22.45
C ALA A 252 24.33 -9.12 -22.38
N MET A 253 23.83 -9.46 -21.19
CA MET A 253 22.75 -10.45 -21.03
C MET A 253 21.46 -10.06 -21.79
N PHE A 254 21.27 -8.77 -22.08
CA PHE A 254 20.14 -8.27 -22.86
C PHE A 254 20.42 -8.27 -24.38
N HIS A 255 21.54 -8.83 -24.83
CA HIS A 255 21.88 -8.90 -26.25
C HIS A 255 21.54 -10.27 -26.85
N THR A 256 21.31 -11.27 -26.02
CA THR A 256 20.97 -12.65 -26.41
C THR A 256 19.55 -13.03 -26.01
N ASP A 257 19.02 -14.08 -26.63
CA ASP A 257 17.70 -14.65 -26.29
C ASP A 257 17.79 -15.36 -24.93
N PRO A 258 16.94 -15.06 -23.93
CA PRO A 258 17.05 -15.59 -22.56
C PRO A 258 16.64 -17.05 -22.40
N SER A 259 16.77 -17.89 -23.43
CA SER A 259 16.30 -19.29 -23.37
C SER A 259 17.02 -20.13 -22.32
N GLU A 260 18.18 -19.67 -21.85
CA GLU A 260 18.93 -20.25 -20.73
C GLU A 260 18.61 -19.48 -19.44
N GLY A 261 18.25 -20.19 -18.36
CA GLY A 261 17.99 -19.59 -17.03
C GLY A 261 16.53 -19.54 -16.57
N LEU A 262 15.62 -20.19 -17.30
CA LEU A 262 14.21 -20.27 -16.89
C LEU A 262 14.07 -21.08 -15.57
N PRO A 263 13.30 -20.60 -14.57
CA PRO A 263 13.00 -21.36 -13.37
C PRO A 263 12.42 -22.75 -13.69
N ILE A 264 12.86 -23.77 -12.95
CA ILE A 264 12.46 -25.17 -13.15
C ILE A 264 10.92 -25.34 -13.18
N PRO A 265 10.14 -24.70 -12.29
CA PRO A 265 8.68 -24.81 -12.36
C PRO A 265 8.11 -24.30 -13.69
N VAL A 266 8.58 -23.15 -14.18
CA VAL A 266 8.08 -22.55 -15.42
C VAL A 266 8.51 -23.37 -16.64
N SER A 267 9.74 -23.89 -16.66
CA SER A 267 10.22 -24.72 -17.78
C SER A 267 9.42 -26.01 -17.93
N ARG A 268 9.05 -26.65 -16.81
CA ARG A 268 8.22 -27.86 -16.82
C ARG A 268 6.76 -27.60 -17.19
N ILE A 269 6.20 -26.48 -16.75
CA ILE A 269 4.85 -26.05 -17.17
C ILE A 269 4.80 -25.87 -18.70
N LEU A 270 5.80 -25.19 -19.27
CA LEU A 270 5.88 -24.99 -20.72
C LEU A 270 6.11 -26.30 -21.47
N ALA A 271 6.97 -27.19 -20.95
CA ALA A 271 7.26 -28.48 -21.59
C ALA A 271 6.07 -29.45 -21.57
N ALA A 272 5.11 -29.27 -20.67
CA ALA A 272 3.91 -30.11 -20.59
C ALA A 272 2.88 -29.81 -21.69
N GLU A 273 2.99 -28.66 -22.36
CA GLU A 273 2.10 -28.27 -23.46
C GLU A 273 2.67 -28.78 -24.80
N ALA A 274 1.93 -29.67 -25.46
CA ALA A 274 2.41 -30.48 -26.58
C ALA A 274 2.70 -29.69 -27.89
N ASP A 275 2.38 -28.40 -27.94
CA ASP A 275 2.37 -27.56 -29.15
C ASP A 275 3.25 -26.31 -29.04
N VAL A 276 4.20 -26.28 -28.09
CA VAL A 276 5.15 -25.16 -27.95
C VAL A 276 6.21 -25.25 -29.06
N GLY A 277 5.86 -24.71 -30.23
CA GLY A 277 6.84 -24.32 -31.24
C GLY A 277 7.93 -23.44 -30.60
N VAL A 278 9.17 -23.64 -31.05
CA VAL A 278 10.47 -23.21 -30.47
C VAL A 278 10.63 -21.70 -30.20
N HIS A 279 9.61 -20.87 -30.42
CA HIS A 279 9.63 -19.46 -30.03
C HIS A 279 9.08 -19.31 -28.60
N LEU A 280 9.98 -19.30 -27.62
CA LEU A 280 9.67 -18.82 -26.27
C LEU A 280 8.89 -17.50 -26.37
N THR A 281 7.73 -17.45 -25.74
CA THR A 281 6.96 -16.22 -25.68
C THR A 281 7.74 -15.16 -24.90
N HIS A 282 7.39 -13.89 -25.12
CA HIS A 282 8.10 -12.75 -24.50
C HIS A 282 8.13 -12.83 -22.95
N ILE A 283 7.12 -13.47 -22.33
CA ILE A 283 7.00 -13.57 -20.86
C ILE A 283 8.05 -14.53 -20.26
N PRO A 284 8.16 -15.81 -20.65
CA PRO A 284 9.23 -16.71 -20.21
C PRO A 284 10.63 -16.12 -20.34
N ALA A 285 10.92 -15.45 -21.46
CA ALA A 285 12.20 -14.76 -21.67
C ALA A 285 12.46 -13.67 -20.61
N CYS A 286 11.43 -12.89 -20.25
CA CYS A 286 11.52 -11.91 -19.17
C CYS A 286 11.71 -12.56 -17.80
N VAL A 287 11.11 -13.73 -17.55
CA VAL A 287 11.28 -14.45 -16.27
C VAL A 287 12.70 -15.00 -16.13
N ALA A 288 13.28 -15.58 -17.19
CA ALA A 288 14.68 -16.01 -17.18
C ALA A 288 15.63 -14.83 -16.92
N GLY A 289 15.40 -13.70 -17.60
CA GLY A 289 16.13 -12.47 -17.34
C GLY A 289 15.95 -11.95 -15.90
N LEU A 290 14.76 -12.10 -15.30
CA LEU A 290 14.50 -11.74 -13.91
C LEU A 290 15.31 -12.61 -12.93
N SER A 291 15.46 -13.90 -13.21
CA SER A 291 16.32 -14.80 -12.41
C SER A 291 17.76 -14.31 -12.38
N GLU A 292 18.33 -13.98 -13.55
CA GLU A 292 19.70 -13.47 -13.67
C GLU A 292 19.88 -12.13 -12.95
N VAL A 293 18.90 -11.22 -13.07
CA VAL A 293 18.91 -9.95 -12.32
C VAL A 293 18.86 -10.20 -10.82
N ALA A 294 18.02 -11.13 -10.34
CA ALA A 294 17.95 -11.47 -8.92
C ALA A 294 19.28 -12.02 -8.39
N ILE A 295 19.92 -12.94 -9.13
CA ILE A 295 21.25 -13.49 -8.80
C ILE A 295 22.30 -12.38 -8.75
N THR A 296 22.29 -11.48 -9.74
CA THR A 296 23.23 -10.36 -9.81
C THR A 296 23.05 -9.41 -8.62
N ILE A 297 21.81 -9.07 -8.29
CA ILE A 297 21.49 -8.24 -7.11
C ILE A 297 21.98 -8.91 -5.83
N GLU A 298 21.77 -10.22 -5.64
CA GLU A 298 22.28 -10.93 -4.46
C GLU A 298 23.81 -10.91 -4.38
N SER A 299 24.50 -11.11 -5.50
CA SER A 299 25.96 -11.02 -5.56
C SER A 299 26.46 -9.62 -5.15
N GLU A 300 25.81 -8.57 -5.66
CA GLU A 300 26.16 -7.19 -5.32
C GLU A 300 25.80 -6.83 -3.87
N LEU A 301 24.68 -7.34 -3.34
CA LEU A 301 24.31 -7.20 -1.94
C LEU A 301 25.34 -7.86 -1.03
N ALA A 302 25.85 -9.03 -1.39
CA ALA A 302 26.91 -9.69 -0.64
C ALA A 302 28.22 -8.88 -0.65
N ALA A 303 28.53 -8.21 -1.76
CA ALA A 303 29.75 -7.42 -1.91
C ALA A 303 29.66 -6.02 -1.25
N ARG A 304 28.52 -5.36 -1.35
CA ARG A 304 28.36 -3.93 -1.04
C ARG A 304 27.37 -3.65 0.10
N GLY A 305 26.61 -4.65 0.54
CA GLY A 305 25.52 -4.50 1.51
C GLY A 305 24.45 -3.52 1.02
N ASN A 306 23.85 -2.79 1.95
CA ASN A 306 22.76 -1.86 1.65
C ASN A 306 23.17 -0.65 0.78
N ALA A 307 24.48 -0.40 0.58
CA ALA A 307 24.95 0.66 -0.31
C ALA A 307 24.59 0.40 -1.79
N LEU A 308 24.22 -0.84 -2.16
CA LEU A 308 23.67 -1.14 -3.48
C LEU A 308 22.39 -0.34 -3.76
N TRP A 309 21.53 -0.14 -2.75
CA TRP A 309 20.24 0.51 -2.93
C TRP A 309 20.36 2.01 -3.26
N ASP A 310 21.54 2.60 -3.02
CA ASP A 310 21.87 3.98 -3.42
C ASP A 310 22.47 4.07 -4.84
N ASP A 311 22.76 2.93 -5.49
CA ASP A 311 23.30 2.86 -6.85
C ASP A 311 22.20 2.69 -7.89
N GLU A 312 21.49 3.79 -8.12
CA GLU A 312 20.38 3.88 -9.07
C GLU A 312 20.80 3.56 -10.51
N ILE A 313 22.07 3.85 -10.87
CA ILE A 313 22.56 3.61 -12.23
C ILE A 313 22.70 2.12 -12.47
N PHE A 314 23.39 1.42 -11.57
CA PHE A 314 23.50 -0.01 -11.64
C PHE A 314 22.10 -0.65 -11.69
N LEU A 315 21.25 -0.39 -10.70
CA LEU A 315 19.93 -1.03 -10.64
C LEU A 315 19.05 -0.67 -11.84
N GLY A 316 19.09 0.58 -12.32
CA GLY A 316 18.36 1.03 -13.50
C GLY A 316 18.80 0.31 -14.79
N LEU A 317 20.10 0.08 -14.96
CA LEU A 317 20.66 -0.63 -16.11
C LEU A 317 20.29 -2.12 -16.15
N TRP A 318 20.04 -2.74 -15.00
CA TRP A 318 19.64 -4.15 -14.92
C TRP A 318 18.11 -4.33 -14.94
N ILE A 319 17.36 -3.44 -14.29
CA ILE A 319 15.90 -3.61 -14.12
C ILE A 319 15.10 -3.02 -15.29
N ASN A 320 15.47 -1.84 -15.79
CA ASN A 320 14.66 -1.15 -16.81
C ASN A 320 14.62 -1.91 -18.16
N PRO A 321 15.69 -2.59 -18.62
CA PRO A 321 15.62 -3.42 -19.82
C PRO A 321 14.62 -4.58 -19.72
N LEU A 322 14.50 -5.21 -18.55
CA LEU A 322 13.48 -6.23 -18.31
C LEU A 322 12.08 -5.65 -18.39
N ALA A 323 11.84 -4.53 -17.71
CA ALA A 323 10.55 -3.85 -17.75
C ALA A 323 10.17 -3.47 -19.19
N HIS A 324 11.12 -2.94 -19.97
CA HIS A 324 10.91 -2.61 -21.38
C HIS A 324 10.45 -3.82 -22.20
N ARG A 325 11.21 -4.92 -22.16
CA ARG A 325 10.86 -6.17 -22.86
C ARG A 325 9.51 -6.74 -22.45
N LEU A 326 9.14 -6.58 -21.18
CA LEU A 326 7.86 -7.07 -20.64
C LEU A 326 6.64 -6.36 -21.22
N PHE A 327 6.76 -5.06 -21.55
CA PHE A 327 5.66 -4.27 -22.11
C PHE A 327 5.64 -4.24 -23.64
N ASP A 328 6.71 -4.67 -24.31
CA ASP A 328 6.77 -4.72 -25.76
C ASP A 328 5.69 -5.68 -26.32
N SER A 329 4.69 -5.10 -26.99
CA SER A 329 3.48 -5.79 -27.42
C SER A 329 3.61 -6.56 -28.73
N ALA A 330 4.73 -6.41 -29.45
CA ALA A 330 4.92 -7.05 -30.75
C ALA A 330 4.90 -8.60 -30.70
N GLY A 331 4.93 -9.21 -29.50
CA GLY A 331 4.88 -10.65 -29.27
C GLY A 331 3.72 -11.16 -28.38
N ARG A 332 2.60 -10.42 -28.27
CA ARG A 332 1.45 -10.82 -27.42
C ARG A 332 0.46 -11.81 -28.06
N THR A 333 0.67 -12.23 -29.31
CA THR A 333 -0.15 -13.29 -29.90
C THR A 333 0.33 -14.64 -29.40
N THR A 334 -0.25 -15.12 -28.32
CA THR A 334 -0.08 -16.49 -27.86
C THR A 334 -1.21 -17.35 -28.41
N GLY A 335 -0.86 -18.43 -29.10
CA GLY A 335 -1.82 -19.44 -29.56
C GLY A 335 -2.01 -20.57 -28.55
N PHE A 336 -1.78 -20.29 -27.26
CA PHE A 336 -1.78 -21.32 -26.21
C PHE A 336 -3.17 -21.66 -25.71
N SER A 337 -3.24 -22.67 -24.84
CA SER A 337 -4.43 -22.96 -24.07
C SER A 337 -4.82 -21.74 -23.22
N ALA A 338 -6.12 -21.49 -23.06
CA ALA A 338 -6.62 -20.38 -22.24
C ALA A 338 -6.07 -20.40 -20.80
N HIS A 339 -5.76 -21.60 -20.30
CA HIS A 339 -5.17 -21.80 -18.98
C HIS A 339 -3.70 -21.39 -18.91
N LEU A 340 -2.88 -21.74 -19.91
CA LEU A 340 -1.49 -21.31 -19.98
C LEU A 340 -1.41 -19.78 -20.20
N ASP A 341 -2.27 -19.20 -21.05
CA ASP A 341 -2.33 -17.75 -21.25
C ASP A 341 -2.60 -17.00 -19.94
N GLN A 342 -3.56 -17.47 -19.14
CA GLN A 342 -3.84 -16.88 -17.84
C GLN A 342 -2.68 -17.04 -16.86
N THR A 343 -1.98 -18.18 -16.91
CA THR A 343 -0.80 -18.44 -16.07
C THR A 343 0.34 -17.50 -16.44
N LEU A 344 0.63 -17.35 -17.74
CA LEU A 344 1.65 -16.44 -18.24
C LEU A 344 1.31 -14.98 -17.93
N GLU A 345 0.04 -14.58 -18.06
CA GLU A 345 -0.39 -13.23 -17.69
C GLU A 345 -0.26 -12.98 -16.18
N SER A 346 -0.57 -13.97 -15.34
CA SER A 346 -0.35 -13.89 -13.88
C SER A 346 1.14 -13.74 -13.56
N ILE A 347 2.01 -14.49 -14.27
CA ILE A 347 3.46 -14.35 -14.16
C ILE A 347 3.90 -12.95 -14.60
N ARG A 348 3.38 -12.42 -15.71
CA ARG A 348 3.70 -11.07 -16.22
C ARG A 348 3.40 -10.02 -15.16
N LEU A 349 2.21 -10.06 -14.55
CA LEU A 349 1.84 -9.17 -13.45
C LEU A 349 2.75 -9.35 -12.22
N GLY A 350 3.11 -10.59 -11.89
CA GLY A 350 4.06 -10.90 -10.82
C GLY A 350 5.45 -10.29 -11.04
N VAL A 351 5.96 -10.39 -12.26
CA VAL A 351 7.23 -9.76 -12.67
C VAL A 351 7.14 -8.24 -12.53
N ILE A 352 6.01 -7.61 -12.91
CA ILE A 352 5.79 -6.17 -12.71
C ILE A 352 5.82 -5.83 -11.22
N VAL A 353 5.10 -6.58 -10.38
CA VAL A 353 5.08 -6.36 -8.92
C VAL A 353 6.48 -6.48 -8.33
N TRP A 354 7.24 -7.50 -8.75
CA TRP A 354 8.64 -7.68 -8.35
C TRP A 354 9.51 -6.49 -8.75
N ILE A 355 9.46 -6.08 -10.02
CA ILE A 355 10.23 -4.94 -10.56
C ILE A 355 9.90 -3.66 -9.79
N ILE A 356 8.62 -3.36 -9.63
CA ILE A 356 8.16 -2.18 -8.89
C ILE A 356 8.67 -2.22 -7.45
N TRP A 357 8.61 -3.39 -6.80
CA TRP A 357 9.07 -3.53 -5.43
C TRP A 357 10.57 -3.27 -5.30
N VAL A 358 11.41 -3.86 -6.15
CA VAL A 358 12.86 -3.61 -6.16
C VAL A 358 13.16 -2.14 -6.49
N LYS A 359 12.45 -1.55 -7.47
CA LYS A 359 12.60 -0.12 -7.77
C LYS A 359 12.24 0.76 -6.57
N ARG A 360 11.26 0.39 -5.76
CA ARG A 360 10.94 1.11 -4.50
C ARG A 360 12.03 0.95 -3.45
N MET A 361 12.73 -0.18 -3.39
CA MET A 361 13.85 -0.37 -2.46
C MET A 361 15.00 0.59 -2.73
N CYS A 362 15.29 0.88 -4.01
CA CYS A 362 16.23 1.94 -4.41
C CYS A 362 15.56 3.30 -4.65
N ARG A 363 14.33 3.50 -4.14
CA ARG A 363 13.55 4.74 -4.27
C ARG A 363 13.31 5.19 -5.71
N SER A 364 13.56 4.37 -6.71
CA SER A 364 13.47 4.67 -8.15
C SER A 364 12.10 4.46 -8.78
N TRP A 365 11.02 4.49 -7.97
CA TRP A 365 9.64 4.34 -8.45
C TRP A 365 8.63 5.30 -7.79
N PRO A 366 7.82 6.08 -8.55
CA PRO A 366 6.86 7.04 -7.98
C PRO A 366 5.51 6.42 -7.63
N GLY A 367 5.21 5.23 -8.15
CA GLY A 367 3.90 4.59 -7.99
C GLY A 367 3.86 3.58 -6.83
N SER A 368 2.80 2.78 -6.81
CA SER A 368 2.63 1.68 -5.86
C SER A 368 2.45 0.35 -6.61
N PRO A 369 3.02 -0.77 -6.13
CA PRO A 369 2.72 -2.09 -6.70
C PRO A 369 1.23 -2.44 -6.59
N MET A 370 0.48 -1.76 -5.72
CA MET A 370 -0.98 -1.86 -5.61
C MET A 370 -1.74 -1.52 -6.90
N ALA A 371 -1.10 -0.91 -7.89
CA ALA A 371 -1.68 -0.76 -9.22
C ALA A 371 -1.93 -2.11 -9.93
N TYR A 372 -1.21 -3.16 -9.55
CA TYR A 372 -1.24 -4.49 -10.19
C TYR A 372 -1.69 -5.63 -9.26
N VAL A 373 -1.47 -5.47 -7.94
CA VAL A 373 -1.78 -6.52 -6.95
C VAL A 373 -3.26 -6.96 -6.98
N PRO A 374 -4.27 -6.08 -7.04
CA PRO A 374 -5.67 -6.52 -7.05
C PRO A 374 -6.03 -7.38 -8.26
N GLU A 375 -5.55 -7.02 -9.45
CA GLU A 375 -5.78 -7.79 -10.68
C GLU A 375 -5.10 -9.16 -10.59
N LEU A 376 -3.84 -9.19 -10.16
CA LEU A 376 -3.10 -10.44 -9.96
C LEU A 376 -3.81 -11.35 -8.96
N LEU A 377 -4.19 -10.83 -7.78
CA LEU A 377 -4.93 -11.62 -6.78
C LEU A 377 -6.25 -12.16 -7.32
N GLY A 378 -6.99 -11.36 -8.09
CA GLY A 378 -8.21 -11.80 -8.76
C GLY A 378 -7.96 -13.00 -9.69
N MET A 379 -6.84 -13.03 -10.41
CA MET A 379 -6.44 -14.15 -11.25
C MET A 379 -5.97 -15.38 -10.45
N LEU A 380 -5.30 -15.18 -9.31
CA LEU A 380 -4.83 -16.26 -8.42
C LEU A 380 -5.94 -16.91 -7.60
N SER A 381 -7.06 -16.20 -7.37
CA SER A 381 -8.23 -16.71 -6.66
C SER A 381 -9.18 -17.54 -7.54
N GLY A 382 -9.01 -17.53 -8.88
CA GLY A 382 -9.85 -18.31 -9.78
C GLY A 382 -9.59 -19.81 -9.68
N GLU A 383 -10.51 -20.57 -9.06
CA GLU A 383 -10.34 -22.00 -8.81
C GLU A 383 -10.10 -22.84 -10.07
N SER A 384 -10.74 -22.51 -11.20
CA SER A 384 -10.65 -23.32 -12.44
C SER A 384 -9.26 -23.35 -13.07
N SER A 385 -8.45 -22.31 -12.82
CA SER A 385 -7.18 -22.09 -13.49
C SER A 385 -5.98 -22.44 -12.63
N TRP A 386 -6.20 -22.86 -11.39
CA TRP A 386 -5.16 -23.37 -10.51
C TRP A 386 -5.58 -24.69 -9.84
N ALA A 387 -6.68 -25.28 -10.33
CA ALA A 387 -7.16 -26.59 -9.90
C ALA A 387 -6.22 -27.68 -10.42
N ALA A 388 -5.64 -28.41 -9.48
CA ALA A 388 -4.86 -29.59 -9.74
C ALA A 388 -5.74 -30.68 -10.38
N ASN A 389 -5.35 -31.18 -11.57
CA ASN A 389 -5.59 -32.59 -11.86
C ASN A 389 -4.61 -33.38 -10.97
N THR A 390 -5.11 -33.84 -9.84
CA THR A 390 -4.35 -34.52 -8.79
C THR A 390 -3.48 -35.64 -9.36
N GLY A 391 -2.15 -35.50 -9.26
CA GLY A 391 -1.19 -36.61 -9.48
C GLY A 391 -0.06 -36.38 -10.49
N SER A 392 0.05 -35.22 -11.15
CA SER A 392 1.16 -34.93 -12.10
C SER A 392 2.18 -33.93 -11.54
N SER A 393 3.45 -34.04 -11.92
CA SER A 393 4.51 -33.09 -11.51
C SER A 393 4.23 -31.65 -11.94
N ALA A 394 3.54 -31.45 -13.07
CA ALA A 394 3.15 -30.14 -13.57
C ALA A 394 2.17 -29.41 -12.62
N SER A 395 1.34 -30.15 -11.88
CA SER A 395 0.45 -29.57 -10.87
C SER A 395 1.21 -28.96 -9.69
N ASP A 396 2.31 -29.59 -9.28
CA ASP A 396 3.19 -29.11 -8.20
C ASP A 396 3.97 -27.86 -8.63
N ASP A 397 4.37 -27.81 -9.91
CA ASP A 397 5.07 -26.67 -10.49
C ASP A 397 4.12 -25.45 -10.61
N LEU A 398 2.87 -25.64 -11.03
CA LEU A 398 1.84 -24.58 -11.05
C LEU A 398 1.59 -24.01 -9.64
N LEU A 399 1.47 -24.88 -8.63
CA LEU A 399 1.35 -24.45 -7.23
C LEU A 399 2.58 -23.65 -6.77
N SER A 400 3.79 -24.04 -7.20
CA SER A 400 5.02 -23.32 -6.85
C SER A 400 5.03 -21.91 -7.43
N VAL A 401 4.54 -21.74 -8.67
CA VAL A 401 4.35 -20.41 -9.29
C VAL A 401 3.28 -19.60 -8.56
N ARG A 402 2.10 -20.19 -8.26
CA ARG A 402 1.02 -19.52 -7.53
C ARG A 402 1.46 -19.05 -6.15
N LEU A 403 2.22 -19.87 -5.44
CA LEU A 403 2.80 -19.53 -4.14
C LEU A 403 3.77 -18.34 -4.24
N TRP A 404 4.67 -18.35 -5.21
CA TRP A 404 5.58 -17.23 -5.45
C TRP A 404 4.81 -15.93 -5.71
N LEU A 405 3.81 -15.95 -6.60
CA LEU A 405 2.98 -14.79 -6.92
C LEU A 405 2.18 -14.29 -5.71
N SER A 406 1.62 -15.22 -4.92
CA SER A 406 0.86 -14.89 -3.70
C SER A 406 1.75 -14.28 -2.63
N VAL A 407 2.98 -14.80 -2.45
CA VAL A 407 3.98 -14.23 -1.54
C VAL A 407 4.39 -12.82 -1.97
N LEU A 408 4.63 -12.59 -3.27
CA LEU A 408 4.92 -11.25 -3.80
C LEU A 408 3.76 -10.28 -3.53
N CYS A 409 2.51 -10.70 -3.77
CA CYS A 409 1.32 -9.89 -3.45
C CYS A 409 1.26 -9.58 -1.95
N GLY A 410 1.53 -10.57 -1.11
CA GLY A 410 1.60 -10.41 0.34
C GLY A 410 2.60 -9.33 0.72
N ILE A 411 3.86 -9.45 0.27
CA ILE A 411 4.94 -8.49 0.54
C ILE A 411 4.59 -7.09 0.04
N ALA A 412 4.01 -6.99 -1.16
CA ALA A 412 3.69 -5.74 -1.82
C ALA A 412 2.49 -5.00 -1.20
N SER A 413 1.64 -5.71 -0.47
CA SER A 413 0.41 -5.16 0.12
C SER A 413 0.64 -4.49 1.47
N CYS A 414 -0.10 -3.42 1.73
CA CYS A 414 -0.08 -2.72 3.02
C CYS A 414 -0.60 -3.60 4.17
N HIS A 415 -0.05 -3.41 5.37
CA HIS A 415 -0.53 -4.12 6.56
C HIS A 415 -2.03 -3.83 6.82
N GLY A 416 -2.83 -4.89 6.99
CA GLY A 416 -4.27 -4.79 7.23
C GLY A 416 -5.12 -4.43 6.00
N SER A 417 -4.54 -4.46 4.80
CA SER A 417 -5.32 -4.32 3.55
C SER A 417 -6.04 -5.63 3.19
N SER A 418 -7.16 -5.52 2.48
CA SER A 418 -7.90 -6.67 1.93
C SER A 418 -7.04 -7.56 1.02
N GLU A 419 -6.12 -6.94 0.28
CA GLU A 419 -5.20 -7.61 -0.62
C GLU A 419 -4.15 -8.42 0.15
N ARG A 420 -3.66 -7.88 1.27
CA ARG A 420 -2.78 -8.62 2.19
C ARG A 420 -3.50 -9.83 2.77
N GLU A 421 -4.75 -9.67 3.21
CA GLU A 421 -5.58 -10.77 3.74
C GLU A 421 -5.86 -11.83 2.67
N ALA A 422 -6.16 -11.43 1.44
CA ALA A 422 -6.37 -12.34 0.32
C ALA A 422 -5.10 -13.12 -0.03
N ALA A 423 -3.94 -12.45 -0.12
CA ALA A 423 -2.65 -13.08 -0.36
C ALA A 423 -2.30 -14.09 0.75
N VAL A 424 -2.45 -13.71 2.02
CA VAL A 424 -2.23 -14.59 3.18
C VAL A 424 -3.14 -15.81 3.14
N SER A 425 -4.40 -15.61 2.76
CA SER A 425 -5.38 -16.70 2.64
C SER A 425 -5.01 -17.69 1.53
N LEU A 426 -4.60 -17.18 0.36
CA LEU A 426 -4.13 -18.01 -0.75
C LEU A 426 -2.90 -18.85 -0.37
N ILE A 427 -1.93 -18.23 0.32
CA ILE A 427 -0.74 -18.96 0.78
C ILE A 427 -1.13 -20.06 1.76
N ALA A 428 -1.97 -19.77 2.76
CA ALA A 428 -2.40 -20.76 3.74
C ALA A 428 -3.19 -21.91 3.09
N GLU A 429 -4.00 -21.61 2.08
CA GLU A 429 -4.72 -22.61 1.29
C GLU A 429 -3.76 -23.52 0.51
N ASP A 430 -2.80 -22.95 -0.21
CA ASP A 430 -1.83 -23.71 -1.00
C ASP A 430 -0.89 -24.54 -0.11
N MET A 431 -0.56 -24.05 1.09
CA MET A 431 0.15 -24.85 2.11
C MET A 431 -0.64 -26.11 2.49
N HIS A 432 -1.97 -26.00 2.62
CA HIS A 432 -2.83 -27.15 2.90
C HIS A 432 -2.90 -28.11 1.70
N ARG A 433 -3.02 -27.58 0.47
CA ARG A 433 -3.01 -28.40 -0.77
C ARG A 433 -1.73 -29.20 -0.93
N LEU A 434 -0.61 -28.71 -0.41
CA LEU A 434 0.67 -29.39 -0.36
C LEU A 434 0.81 -30.35 0.85
N ASN A 435 -0.26 -31.01 1.28
CA ASN A 435 -0.31 -31.91 2.43
C ASN A 435 0.12 -31.28 3.76
N GLY A 436 -0.13 -29.99 3.97
CA GLY A 436 0.19 -29.32 5.23
C GLY A 436 1.69 -29.12 5.46
N LYS A 437 2.47 -28.98 4.38
CA LYS A 437 3.90 -28.67 4.43
C LYS A 437 4.19 -27.45 5.31
N GLU A 438 5.30 -27.49 6.02
CA GLU A 438 5.73 -26.38 6.86
C GLU A 438 6.13 -25.17 6.01
N TRP A 439 6.07 -23.98 6.63
CA TRP A 439 6.48 -22.72 5.98
C TRP A 439 7.89 -22.79 5.39
N SER A 440 8.82 -23.46 6.07
CA SER A 440 10.20 -23.68 5.61
C SER A 440 10.23 -24.41 4.26
N GLU A 441 9.46 -25.48 4.13
CA GLU A 441 9.37 -26.28 2.90
C GLU A 441 8.67 -25.53 1.76
N VAL A 442 7.66 -24.74 2.09
CA VAL A 442 6.96 -23.87 1.13
C VAL A 442 7.92 -22.83 0.56
N MET A 443 8.73 -22.22 1.42
CA MET A 443 9.72 -21.24 0.98
C MET A 443 10.84 -21.83 0.14
N VAL A 444 11.17 -23.12 0.27
CA VAL A 444 12.08 -23.80 -0.67
C VAL A 444 11.52 -23.76 -2.09
N ARG A 445 10.20 -23.95 -2.26
CA ARG A 445 9.54 -23.86 -3.57
C ARG A 445 9.48 -22.42 -4.10
N VAL A 446 9.08 -21.48 -3.23
CA VAL A 446 9.02 -20.05 -3.60
C VAL A 446 10.38 -19.53 -4.08
N ARG A 447 11.47 -19.95 -3.45
CA ARG A 447 12.83 -19.53 -3.82
C ARG A 447 13.41 -20.25 -5.04
N GLN A 448 12.67 -21.17 -5.68
CA GLN A 448 13.00 -21.66 -7.02
C GLN A 448 12.61 -20.65 -8.11
N MET A 449 11.78 -19.66 -7.77
CA MET A 449 11.43 -18.52 -8.60
C MET A 449 12.32 -17.32 -8.25
N PRO A 450 12.41 -16.27 -9.10
CA PRO A 450 13.25 -15.10 -8.85
C PRO A 450 13.01 -14.47 -7.47
N TRP A 451 14.06 -14.43 -6.65
CA TRP A 451 13.99 -14.03 -5.24
C TRP A 451 15.26 -13.28 -4.81
N ILE A 452 15.10 -12.30 -3.93
CA ILE A 452 16.21 -11.61 -3.25
C ILE A 452 16.00 -11.63 -1.74
N SER A 453 17.08 -11.79 -0.98
CA SER A 453 17.13 -11.84 0.48
C SER A 453 16.56 -10.60 1.15
N SER A 454 16.58 -9.46 0.47
CA SER A 454 16.02 -8.21 0.99
C SER A 454 14.49 -8.21 1.10
N PHE A 455 13.80 -9.22 0.55
CA PHE A 455 12.36 -9.41 0.74
C PHE A 455 12.00 -10.02 2.11
N GLU A 456 12.96 -10.65 2.80
CA GLU A 456 12.73 -11.43 4.02
C GLU A 456 12.16 -10.58 5.17
N THR A 457 12.53 -9.29 5.27
CA THR A 457 12.02 -8.39 6.32
C THR A 457 10.50 -8.24 6.26
N ARG A 458 9.94 -8.00 5.08
CA ARG A 458 8.48 -7.89 4.87
C ARG A 458 7.81 -9.26 4.87
N LEU A 459 8.52 -10.29 4.42
CA LEU A 459 8.05 -11.66 4.48
C LEU A 459 7.80 -12.12 5.92
N ALA A 460 8.59 -11.68 6.90
CA ALA A 460 8.41 -12.06 8.30
C ALA A 460 7.02 -11.67 8.85
N GLU A 461 6.50 -10.52 8.43
CA GLU A 461 5.15 -10.07 8.77
C GLU A 461 4.08 -10.94 8.08
N VAL A 462 4.27 -11.27 6.78
CA VAL A 462 3.38 -12.16 6.02
C VAL A 462 3.35 -13.55 6.67
N LYS A 463 4.52 -14.11 6.98
CA LYS A 463 4.71 -15.41 7.63
C LYS A 463 3.90 -15.49 8.92
N SER A 464 3.98 -14.47 9.77
CA SER A 464 3.27 -14.45 11.05
C SER A 464 1.75 -14.55 10.84
N GLN A 465 1.21 -13.83 9.86
CA GLN A 465 -0.22 -13.87 9.52
C GLN A 465 -0.63 -15.21 8.89
N VAL A 466 0.20 -15.76 7.98
CA VAL A 466 -0.03 -17.07 7.37
C VAL A 466 -0.03 -18.17 8.42
N LEU A 467 0.93 -18.19 9.35
CA LEU A 467 0.98 -19.21 10.39
C LEU A 467 -0.21 -19.13 11.36
N LEU A 468 -0.66 -17.94 11.73
CA LEU A 468 -1.87 -17.77 12.54
C LEU A 468 -3.12 -18.33 11.83
N LEU A 469 -3.25 -18.04 10.54
CA LEU A 469 -4.36 -18.52 9.73
C LEU A 469 -4.28 -20.03 9.48
N HIS A 470 -3.08 -20.55 9.19
CA HIS A 470 -2.84 -21.98 8.95
C HIS A 470 -3.07 -22.81 10.21
N VAL A 471 -2.65 -22.33 11.39
CA VAL A 471 -3.02 -22.95 12.67
C VAL A 471 -4.53 -22.91 12.86
N SER A 472 -5.21 -21.81 12.50
CA SER A 472 -6.68 -21.75 12.56
C SER A 472 -7.32 -22.79 11.63
N TYR A 473 -6.80 -22.99 10.41
CA TYR A 473 -7.25 -24.04 9.49
C TYR A 473 -7.00 -25.45 10.03
N LEU A 474 -5.82 -25.72 10.60
CA LEU A 474 -5.49 -27.00 11.22
C LEU A 474 -6.35 -27.27 12.45
N VAL A 475 -6.59 -26.27 13.30
CA VAL A 475 -7.47 -26.39 14.47
C VAL A 475 -8.91 -26.61 14.03
N LEU A 476 -9.41 -25.90 13.01
CA LEU A 476 -10.73 -26.12 12.44
C LEU A 476 -10.85 -27.53 11.84
N ASN A 477 -9.85 -28.02 11.11
CA ASN A 477 -9.85 -29.36 10.49
C ASN A 477 -9.61 -30.48 11.50
N MET A 478 -8.80 -30.29 12.55
CA MET A 478 -8.69 -31.23 13.67
C MET A 478 -9.99 -31.30 14.48
N SER A 479 -10.74 -30.20 14.55
CA SER A 479 -12.08 -30.15 15.16
C SER A 479 -13.14 -30.85 14.28
N THR A 480 -12.91 -30.99 12.97
CA THR A 480 -13.77 -31.83 12.12
C THR A 480 -13.56 -33.34 12.32
N SER A 481 -12.56 -33.76 13.12
CA SER A 481 -12.47 -35.16 13.56
C SER A 481 -13.35 -35.48 14.77
N SER A 482 -13.91 -34.46 15.45
CA SER A 482 -15.01 -34.63 16.41
C SER A 482 -16.29 -34.20 15.73
N SER A 483 -17.20 -35.12 15.49
CA SER A 483 -18.40 -34.93 14.66
C SER A 483 -19.44 -33.94 15.19
N HIS A 484 -19.15 -33.12 16.21
CA HIS A 484 -20.08 -32.15 16.83
C HIS A 484 -19.45 -30.75 17.03
N PRO A 485 -20.14 -29.65 16.67
CA PRO A 485 -19.67 -28.29 16.90
C PRO A 485 -19.38 -28.01 18.38
N GLN A 486 -18.28 -27.32 18.67
CA GLN A 486 -17.89 -26.95 20.02
C GLN A 486 -18.68 -25.73 20.53
N VAL A 487 -18.85 -25.65 21.86
CA VAL A 487 -19.65 -24.60 22.51
C VAL A 487 -18.76 -23.48 23.04
N ILE A 488 -19.14 -22.23 22.74
CA ILE A 488 -18.56 -21.02 23.33
C ILE A 488 -19.62 -20.30 24.17
N VAL A 489 -19.28 -19.96 25.42
CA VAL A 489 -20.14 -19.14 26.28
C VAL A 489 -19.71 -17.69 26.20
N VAL A 490 -20.65 -16.79 25.94
CA VAL A 490 -20.38 -15.35 25.81
C VAL A 490 -21.12 -14.58 26.89
N LEU A 491 -20.38 -14.00 27.82
CA LEU A 491 -20.92 -13.16 28.91
C LEU A 491 -21.10 -11.74 28.39
N GLY A 492 -22.07 -11.01 28.96
CA GLY A 492 -22.39 -9.66 28.48
C GLY A 492 -22.92 -9.66 27.04
N ALA A 493 -23.55 -10.75 26.59
CA ALA A 493 -24.02 -10.96 25.22
C ALA A 493 -24.95 -9.86 24.70
N THR A 494 -25.67 -9.17 25.59
CA THR A 494 -26.58 -8.07 25.23
C THR A 494 -25.89 -6.68 25.21
N GLY A 495 -24.60 -6.61 25.52
CA GLY A 495 -23.78 -5.40 25.51
C GLY A 495 -22.99 -5.23 24.22
N HIS A 496 -22.24 -4.13 24.11
CA HIS A 496 -21.46 -3.80 22.91
C HIS A 496 -20.39 -4.84 22.56
N GLN A 497 -19.58 -5.25 23.54
CA GLN A 497 -18.52 -6.24 23.33
C GLN A 497 -19.09 -7.64 23.08
N GLY A 498 -19.85 -8.17 24.05
CA GLY A 498 -20.40 -9.52 23.97
C GLY A 498 -21.31 -9.73 22.77
N GLY A 499 -22.15 -8.75 22.40
CA GLY A 499 -22.99 -8.84 21.20
C GLY A 499 -22.17 -8.87 19.90
N GLY A 500 -21.04 -8.17 19.85
CA GLY A 500 -20.09 -8.27 18.74
C GLY A 500 -19.45 -9.67 18.64
N VAL A 501 -19.09 -10.26 19.78
CA VAL A 501 -18.54 -11.63 19.85
C VAL A 501 -19.56 -12.66 19.39
N VAL A 502 -20.82 -12.58 19.86
CA VAL A 502 -21.91 -13.47 19.43
C VAL A 502 -22.05 -13.44 17.91
N ARG A 503 -22.15 -12.25 17.31
CA ARG A 503 -22.24 -12.08 15.85
C ARG A 503 -21.07 -12.72 15.10
N ALA A 504 -19.84 -12.49 15.55
CA ALA A 504 -18.66 -13.00 14.90
C ALA A 504 -18.61 -14.54 14.93
N LEU A 505 -18.92 -15.15 16.09
CA LEU A 505 -18.94 -16.61 16.25
C LEU A 505 -20.05 -17.27 15.42
N LEU A 506 -21.23 -16.66 15.36
CA LEU A 506 -22.33 -17.19 14.55
C LEU A 506 -22.02 -17.13 13.06
N LYS A 507 -21.36 -16.05 12.60
CA LYS A 507 -20.94 -15.89 11.20
C LYS A 507 -19.92 -16.94 10.75
N SER A 508 -19.05 -17.43 11.64
CA SER A 508 -18.03 -18.44 11.28
C SER A 508 -18.60 -19.84 11.03
N LYS A 509 -19.85 -20.10 11.44
CA LYS A 509 -20.56 -21.39 11.32
C LYS A 509 -19.93 -22.59 12.06
N SER A 510 -18.86 -22.40 12.82
CA SER A 510 -18.12 -23.48 13.47
C SER A 510 -18.53 -23.74 14.93
N TRP A 511 -19.28 -22.82 15.53
CA TRP A 511 -19.53 -22.79 16.97
C TRP A 511 -21.03 -22.77 17.30
N ILE A 512 -21.37 -23.42 18.42
CA ILE A 512 -22.59 -23.19 19.16
C ILE A 512 -22.31 -22.10 20.20
N VAL A 513 -23.18 -21.10 20.29
CA VAL A 513 -23.01 -19.94 21.15
C VAL A 513 -24.06 -19.94 22.25
N ARG A 514 -23.61 -20.05 23.50
CA ARG A 514 -24.43 -19.80 24.69
C ARG A 514 -24.27 -18.35 25.11
N ALA A 515 -25.26 -17.52 24.77
CA ALA A 515 -25.32 -16.11 25.15
C ALA A 515 -25.77 -15.98 26.61
N GLY A 516 -24.81 -15.74 27.50
CA GLY A 516 -25.02 -15.59 28.93
C GLY A 516 -25.65 -14.24 29.29
N THR A 517 -26.77 -14.28 29.99
CA THR A 517 -27.47 -13.10 30.52
C THR A 517 -28.16 -13.41 31.84
N ARG A 518 -28.28 -12.43 32.72
CA ARG A 518 -29.03 -12.58 33.99
C ARG A 518 -30.51 -12.83 33.76
N LYS A 519 -31.09 -12.28 32.68
CA LYS A 519 -32.53 -12.36 32.38
C LYS A 519 -32.75 -12.71 30.90
N PRO A 520 -32.79 -14.01 30.55
CA PRO A 520 -33.04 -14.47 29.17
C PRO A 520 -34.36 -13.95 28.58
N GLY A 521 -35.40 -13.76 29.39
CA GLY A 521 -36.69 -13.20 28.95
C GLY A 521 -36.73 -11.68 28.79
N SER A 522 -35.62 -10.96 29.02
CA SER A 522 -35.60 -9.50 28.85
C SER A 522 -35.70 -9.10 27.38
N SER A 523 -36.28 -7.92 27.11
CA SER A 523 -36.44 -7.41 25.74
C SER A 523 -35.14 -7.35 24.95
N LYS A 524 -34.00 -7.01 25.60
CA LYS A 524 -32.67 -7.01 24.97
C LYS A 524 -32.18 -8.41 24.61
N ALA A 525 -32.38 -9.39 25.48
CA ALA A 525 -31.96 -10.77 25.23
C ALA A 525 -32.83 -11.42 24.13
N GLN A 526 -34.14 -11.20 24.18
CA GLN A 526 -35.06 -11.65 23.13
C GLN A 526 -34.78 -10.97 21.79
N LYS A 527 -34.45 -9.67 21.80
CA LYS A 527 -34.01 -8.96 20.59
C LYS A 527 -32.75 -9.59 19.98
N LEU A 528 -31.73 -9.88 20.79
CA LEU A 528 -30.52 -10.56 20.33
C LEU A 528 -30.84 -11.92 19.69
N LEU A 529 -31.69 -12.71 20.35
CA LEU A 529 -32.10 -14.01 19.82
C LEU A 529 -32.89 -13.90 18.50
N ASN A 530 -33.74 -12.88 18.36
CA ASN A 530 -34.52 -12.66 17.14
C ASN A 530 -33.69 -12.13 15.97
N GLU A 531 -32.71 -11.25 16.25
CA GLU A 531 -31.88 -10.62 15.22
C GLU A 531 -30.74 -11.53 14.76
N GLU A 532 -30.14 -12.28 15.68
CA GLU A 532 -28.95 -13.10 15.42
C GLU A 532 -29.26 -14.61 15.42
N GLY A 533 -30.50 -15.00 15.70
CA GLY A 533 -30.93 -16.40 15.67
C GLY A 533 -30.71 -17.02 14.30
N THR A 534 -30.17 -18.24 14.28
CA THR A 534 -29.87 -18.98 13.06
C THR A 534 -30.82 -20.16 12.91
N GLU A 535 -31.20 -20.51 11.68
CA GLU A 535 -32.11 -21.63 11.39
C GLU A 535 -31.57 -22.99 11.90
N ASP A 536 -30.25 -23.10 12.01
CA ASP A 536 -29.54 -24.27 12.54
C ASP A 536 -29.49 -24.31 14.08
N GLY A 537 -30.13 -23.36 14.78
CA GLY A 537 -30.30 -23.39 16.23
C GLY A 537 -29.03 -23.18 17.05
N ARG A 538 -27.98 -22.59 16.47
CA ARG A 538 -26.66 -22.44 17.12
C ARG A 538 -26.58 -21.34 18.19
N LEU A 539 -27.62 -20.53 18.37
CA LEU A 539 -27.68 -19.49 19.41
C LEU A 539 -28.66 -19.90 20.51
N GLU A 540 -28.16 -20.02 21.74
CA GLU A 540 -28.95 -20.29 22.93
C GLU A 540 -28.79 -19.17 23.96
N LEU A 541 -29.89 -18.72 24.57
CA LEU A 541 -29.84 -17.82 25.73
C LEU A 541 -29.77 -18.64 27.01
N VAL A 542 -28.73 -18.41 27.83
CA VAL A 542 -28.57 -19.10 29.12
C VAL A 542 -28.52 -18.11 30.28
N VAL A 543 -29.00 -18.54 31.45
CA VAL A 543 -28.87 -17.76 32.68
C VAL A 543 -27.41 -17.79 33.11
N ALA A 544 -26.78 -16.61 33.19
CA ALA A 544 -25.44 -16.45 33.71
C ALA A 544 -25.35 -15.13 34.48
N ASP A 545 -25.26 -15.22 35.80
CA ASP A 545 -25.01 -14.10 36.69
C ASP A 545 -23.62 -14.25 37.32
N VAL A 546 -22.79 -13.22 37.16
CA VAL A 546 -21.41 -13.22 37.65
C VAL A 546 -21.33 -13.22 39.19
N TYR A 547 -22.42 -12.89 39.87
CA TYR A 547 -22.54 -12.96 41.33
C TYR A 547 -23.19 -14.26 41.83
N ASP A 548 -23.64 -15.15 40.92
CA ASP A 548 -24.16 -16.47 41.26
C ASP A 548 -23.39 -17.55 40.50
N ILE A 549 -22.39 -18.10 41.18
CA ILE A 549 -21.48 -19.10 40.60
C ILE A 549 -22.21 -20.37 40.11
N GLU A 550 -23.35 -20.75 40.70
CA GLU A 550 -24.10 -21.93 40.23
C GLU A 550 -24.68 -21.71 38.84
N THR A 551 -25.09 -20.47 38.52
CA THR A 551 -25.53 -20.13 37.16
C THR A 551 -24.38 -20.18 36.17
N LEU A 552 -23.18 -19.73 36.57
CA LEU A 552 -21.98 -19.79 35.74
C LEU A 552 -21.56 -21.25 35.48
N ARG A 553 -21.55 -22.09 36.51
CA ARG A 553 -21.28 -23.54 36.39
C ARG A 553 -22.20 -24.16 35.34
N LYS A 554 -23.52 -23.98 35.49
CA LYS A 554 -24.52 -24.50 34.54
C LYS A 554 -24.28 -23.98 33.11
N ALA A 555 -23.94 -22.71 32.96
CA ALA A 555 -23.64 -22.14 31.65
C ALA A 555 -22.35 -22.72 31.03
N PHE A 556 -21.33 -23.02 31.84
CA PHE A 556 -19.98 -23.38 31.39
C PHE A 556 -19.77 -24.89 31.19
N VAL A 557 -20.64 -25.74 31.74
CA VAL A 557 -20.55 -27.20 31.56
C VAL A 557 -20.50 -27.57 30.07
N GLY A 558 -19.43 -28.26 29.67
CA GLY A 558 -19.21 -28.69 28.28
C GLY A 558 -18.81 -27.57 27.32
N ALA A 559 -18.51 -26.37 27.80
CA ALA A 559 -17.99 -25.29 26.99
C ALA A 559 -16.50 -25.53 26.67
N TYR A 560 -16.13 -25.34 25.40
CA TYR A 560 -14.73 -25.30 24.99
C TYR A 560 -14.08 -23.98 25.44
N GLY A 561 -14.78 -22.86 25.23
CA GLY A 561 -14.26 -21.53 25.52
C GLY A 561 -15.29 -20.59 26.15
N VAL A 562 -14.79 -19.57 26.85
CA VAL A 562 -15.61 -18.54 27.50
C VAL A 562 -15.07 -17.16 27.15
N PHE A 563 -15.94 -16.26 26.67
CA PHE A 563 -15.69 -14.83 26.65
C PHE A 563 -16.28 -14.19 27.91
N ALA A 564 -15.41 -13.69 28.78
CA ALA A 564 -15.74 -13.15 30.09
C ALA A 564 -15.54 -11.62 30.15
N ILE A 565 -16.50 -10.96 30.76
CA ILE A 565 -16.48 -9.51 31.00
C ILE A 565 -17.13 -9.21 32.35
N THR A 566 -16.54 -8.29 33.10
CA THR A 566 -17.10 -7.73 34.34
C THR A 566 -17.52 -6.27 34.13
N SER A 567 -18.36 -5.76 35.03
CA SER A 567 -18.84 -4.37 35.01
C SER A 567 -18.52 -3.68 36.32
N GLU A 568 -18.18 -2.39 36.23
CA GLU A 568 -18.09 -1.46 37.35
C GLU A 568 -19.44 -1.15 38.02
N SER A 569 -20.55 -1.53 37.39
CA SER A 569 -21.89 -1.35 37.92
C SER A 569 -22.41 -2.64 38.57
N HIS A 570 -23.08 -2.51 39.71
CA HIS A 570 -23.73 -3.62 40.39
C HIS A 570 -25.24 -3.66 40.08
N PRO A 571 -25.86 -4.82 39.75
CA PRO A 571 -27.27 -4.90 39.36
C PRO A 571 -28.29 -4.42 40.40
N HIS A 572 -27.94 -4.55 41.67
CA HIS A 572 -28.86 -4.40 42.80
C HIS A 572 -28.42 -3.36 43.81
N LYS A 573 -27.33 -2.64 43.52
CA LYS A 573 -26.70 -1.70 44.45
C LYS A 573 -26.11 -0.54 43.66
N GLU A 574 -26.42 0.68 44.09
CA GLU A 574 -25.69 1.86 43.65
C GLU A 574 -24.36 1.89 44.40
N ILE A 575 -23.26 2.05 43.67
CA ILE A 575 -21.92 2.08 44.24
C ILE A 575 -21.65 3.50 44.72
N VAL A 576 -21.56 3.68 46.04
CA VAL A 576 -21.40 5.00 46.66
C VAL A 576 -20.01 5.18 47.28
N ASP A 577 -19.41 4.08 47.75
CA ASP A 577 -18.11 4.07 48.41
C ASP A 577 -17.04 3.32 47.61
N GLU A 578 -15.77 3.74 47.75
CA GLU A 578 -14.63 3.18 47.04
C GLU A 578 -14.41 1.69 47.36
N GLU A 579 -14.71 1.26 48.59
CA GLU A 579 -14.60 -0.15 49.01
C GLU A 579 -15.59 -1.06 48.27
N GLU A 580 -16.74 -0.53 47.87
CA GLU A 580 -17.79 -1.31 47.21
C GLU A 580 -17.37 -1.73 45.79
N MET A 581 -16.44 -1.01 45.16
CA MET A 581 -15.86 -1.35 43.85
C MET A 581 -15.22 -2.74 43.82
N GLN A 582 -14.85 -3.30 44.97
CA GLN A 582 -14.29 -4.66 45.08
C GLN A 582 -15.25 -5.76 44.62
N HIS A 583 -16.55 -5.46 44.51
CA HIS A 583 -17.56 -6.38 43.95
C HIS A 583 -17.16 -6.89 42.56
N GLU A 584 -16.44 -6.08 41.77
CA GLU A 584 -16.01 -6.48 40.44
C GLU A 584 -14.97 -7.61 40.47
N ILE A 585 -14.09 -7.61 41.48
CA ILE A 585 -13.10 -8.67 41.67
C ILE A 585 -13.78 -9.96 42.09
N GLU A 586 -14.82 -9.89 42.92
CA GLU A 586 -15.64 -11.05 43.30
C GLU A 586 -16.32 -11.67 42.06
N ALA A 587 -16.95 -10.85 41.22
CA ALA A 587 -17.52 -11.29 39.95
C ALA A 587 -16.47 -11.98 39.06
N GLY A 588 -15.27 -11.40 38.97
CA GLY A 588 -14.14 -11.99 38.25
C GLY A 588 -13.68 -13.32 38.82
N ARG A 589 -13.58 -13.45 40.15
CA ARG A 589 -13.22 -14.71 40.83
C ARG A 589 -14.22 -15.81 40.54
N ASN A 590 -15.52 -15.51 40.58
CA ASN A 590 -16.57 -16.48 40.26
C ASN A 590 -16.45 -16.99 38.82
N LEU A 591 -16.18 -16.10 37.86
CA LEU A 591 -15.96 -16.47 36.45
C LEU A 591 -14.76 -17.41 36.29
N VAL A 592 -13.63 -17.07 36.91
CA VAL A 592 -12.40 -17.88 36.84
C VAL A 592 -12.62 -19.25 37.51
N LEU A 593 -13.25 -19.28 38.69
CA LEU A 593 -13.52 -20.50 39.42
C LEU A 593 -14.46 -21.43 38.65
N ALA A 594 -15.57 -20.90 38.10
CA ALA A 594 -16.48 -21.69 37.28
C ALA A 594 -15.79 -22.24 36.01
N ALA A 595 -14.94 -21.43 35.36
CA ALA A 595 -14.17 -21.87 34.20
C ALA A 595 -13.17 -22.99 34.54
N LYS A 596 -12.53 -22.91 35.71
CA LYS A 596 -11.61 -23.93 36.22
C LYS A 596 -12.34 -25.24 36.51
N GLU A 597 -13.44 -25.18 37.26
CA GLU A 597 -14.22 -26.36 37.63
C GLU A 597 -14.89 -27.05 36.43
N CYS A 598 -15.31 -26.28 35.42
CA CYS A 598 -15.87 -26.82 34.19
C CYS A 598 -14.82 -27.22 33.15
N ASN A 599 -13.52 -27.12 33.48
CA ASN A 599 -12.40 -27.43 32.61
C ASN A 599 -12.47 -26.73 31.23
N VAL A 600 -12.77 -25.43 31.24
CA VAL A 600 -12.75 -24.60 30.03
C VAL A 600 -11.33 -24.60 29.45
N GLN A 601 -11.22 -24.81 28.14
CA GLN A 601 -9.94 -24.92 27.44
C GLN A 601 -9.36 -23.55 27.07
N HIS A 602 -10.22 -22.57 26.79
CA HIS A 602 -9.79 -21.21 26.47
C HIS A 602 -10.68 -20.14 27.10
N PHE A 603 -10.10 -19.29 27.93
CA PHE A 603 -10.76 -18.23 28.66
C PHE A 603 -10.29 -16.86 28.17
N VAL A 604 -11.17 -16.12 27.51
CA VAL A 604 -10.90 -14.78 26.99
C VAL A 604 -11.50 -13.75 27.94
N PHE A 605 -10.68 -12.89 28.53
CA PHE A 605 -11.12 -11.89 29.50
C PHE A 605 -10.94 -10.45 28.98
N SER A 606 -12.00 -9.64 29.04
CA SER A 606 -11.93 -8.20 28.76
C SER A 606 -11.33 -7.45 29.95
N SER A 607 -10.01 -7.32 29.94
CA SER A 607 -9.20 -6.65 30.96
C SER A 607 -8.99 -5.15 30.66
N LEU A 608 -8.25 -4.47 31.54
CA LEU A 608 -7.71 -3.12 31.37
C LEU A 608 -6.30 -3.03 31.97
N PRO A 609 -5.50 -2.01 31.61
CA PRO A 609 -4.14 -1.82 32.14
C PRO A 609 -4.05 -1.67 33.66
N ASP A 610 -2.90 -2.07 34.23
CA ASP A 610 -2.50 -1.72 35.59
C ASP A 610 -2.11 -0.24 35.65
N MET A 611 -3.05 0.61 36.09
CA MET A 611 -2.83 2.05 36.14
C MET A 611 -1.91 2.45 37.30
N MET A 612 -1.85 1.66 38.37
CA MET A 612 -0.89 1.88 39.45
C MET A 612 0.53 1.76 38.91
N GLN A 613 0.82 0.70 38.17
CA GLN A 613 2.12 0.49 37.55
C GLN A 613 2.40 1.53 36.46
N ALA A 614 1.45 1.74 35.54
CA ALA A 614 1.64 2.62 34.39
C ALA A 614 1.86 4.09 34.80
N THR A 615 1.32 4.50 35.94
CA THR A 615 1.39 5.89 36.42
C THR A 615 2.33 6.08 37.60
N SER A 616 3.13 5.06 37.94
CA SER A 616 4.00 5.07 39.13
C SER A 616 3.27 5.46 40.42
N GLY A 617 2.03 4.99 40.57
CA GLY A 617 1.16 5.27 41.71
C GLY A 617 0.48 6.64 41.72
N GLN A 618 0.65 7.47 40.69
CA GLN A 618 0.07 8.81 40.64
C GLN A 618 -1.47 8.80 40.61
N PHE A 619 -2.07 7.85 39.91
CA PHE A 619 -3.53 7.74 39.76
C PHE A 619 -4.07 6.47 40.43
N SER A 620 -4.13 6.50 41.77
CA SER A 620 -4.45 5.31 42.57
C SER A 620 -5.93 4.93 42.63
N LYS A 621 -6.82 5.86 42.27
CA LYS A 621 -8.28 5.69 42.37
C LYS A 621 -8.95 5.24 41.06
N LEU A 622 -8.18 4.78 40.07
CA LEU A 622 -8.72 4.21 38.82
C LEU A 622 -9.15 2.75 39.02
N TYR A 623 -10.09 2.53 39.94
CA TYR A 623 -10.49 1.20 40.41
C TYR A 623 -10.97 0.26 39.31
N HIS A 624 -11.81 0.74 38.36
CA HIS A 624 -12.32 -0.10 37.27
C HIS A 624 -11.21 -0.67 36.36
N MET A 625 -10.07 0.02 36.22
CA MET A 625 -8.93 -0.48 35.44
C MET A 625 -8.12 -1.49 36.27
N ASN A 626 -7.81 -1.12 37.51
CA ASN A 626 -7.01 -1.94 38.42
C ASN A 626 -7.73 -3.22 38.85
N ASN A 627 -9.06 -3.20 39.02
CA ASN A 627 -9.86 -4.38 39.39
C ASN A 627 -9.85 -5.40 38.25
N LYS A 628 -10.05 -4.96 37.00
CA LYS A 628 -9.94 -5.82 35.82
C LYS A 628 -8.55 -6.42 35.70
N HIS A 629 -7.50 -5.62 35.85
CA HIS A 629 -6.14 -6.14 35.87
C HIS A 629 -5.91 -7.18 37.00
N THR A 630 -6.52 -6.97 38.17
CA THR A 630 -6.46 -7.92 39.28
C THR A 630 -7.13 -9.25 38.92
N VAL A 631 -8.29 -9.21 38.26
CA VAL A 631 -8.98 -10.42 37.77
C VAL A 631 -8.15 -11.13 36.70
N GLU A 632 -7.46 -10.40 35.82
CA GLU A 632 -6.53 -10.97 34.85
C GLU A 632 -5.39 -11.76 35.53
N LYS A 633 -4.79 -11.22 36.61
CA LYS A 633 -3.77 -11.94 37.40
C LYS A 633 -4.32 -13.25 37.95
N ILE A 634 -5.48 -13.20 38.60
CA ILE A 634 -6.18 -14.38 39.14
C ILE A 634 -6.46 -15.41 38.03
N ALA A 635 -6.97 -14.96 36.87
CA ALA A 635 -7.25 -15.84 35.75
C ALA A 635 -5.98 -16.57 35.26
N ARG A 636 -4.86 -15.85 35.09
CA ARG A 636 -3.60 -16.44 34.63
C ARG A 636 -3.01 -17.45 35.62
N GLU A 637 -3.16 -17.19 36.90
CA GLU A 637 -2.70 -18.10 37.97
C GLU A 637 -3.55 -19.36 38.03
N GLU A 638 -4.87 -19.23 37.97
CA GLU A 638 -5.81 -20.35 38.15
C GLU A 638 -6.04 -21.18 36.89
N LEU A 639 -5.79 -20.60 35.70
CA LEU A 639 -5.98 -21.21 34.38
C LEU A 639 -4.69 -21.11 33.52
N PRO A 640 -3.56 -21.68 33.98
CA PRO A 640 -2.27 -21.50 33.33
C PRO A 640 -2.27 -22.01 31.88
N GLY A 641 -1.80 -21.16 30.95
CA GLY A 641 -1.74 -21.47 29.52
C GLY A 641 -3.08 -21.45 28.78
N ARG A 642 -4.19 -21.10 29.45
CA ARG A 642 -5.55 -21.12 28.88
C ARG A 642 -6.21 -19.74 28.81
N VAL A 643 -5.48 -18.66 29.11
CA VAL A 643 -6.04 -17.31 29.24
C VAL A 643 -5.52 -16.37 28.17
N THR A 644 -6.44 -15.64 27.53
CA THR A 644 -6.13 -14.48 26.69
C THR A 644 -6.82 -13.25 27.27
N CYS A 645 -6.09 -12.16 27.45
CA CYS A 645 -6.64 -10.90 27.97
C CYS A 645 -6.70 -9.86 26.86
N LEU A 646 -7.86 -9.24 26.71
CA LEU A 646 -8.08 -8.16 25.76
C LEU A 646 -8.07 -6.83 26.50
N ILE A 647 -7.39 -5.82 25.94
CA ILE A 647 -7.43 -4.45 26.43
C ILE A 647 -8.13 -3.61 25.36
N PRO A 648 -9.46 -3.41 25.46
CA PRO A 648 -10.19 -2.62 24.48
C PRO A 648 -9.81 -1.14 24.58
N GLY A 649 -9.69 -0.49 23.41
CA GLY A 649 -9.52 0.96 23.33
C GLY A 649 -10.82 1.73 23.59
N PHE A 650 -10.74 3.06 23.51
CA PHE A 650 -11.90 3.93 23.64
C PHE A 650 -12.96 3.64 22.57
N PHE A 651 -14.20 3.39 22.97
CA PHE A 651 -15.26 3.11 22.02
C PHE A 651 -15.69 4.38 21.26
N TYR A 652 -15.71 4.32 19.93
CA TYR A 652 -16.19 5.45 19.12
C TYR A 652 -17.65 5.82 19.42
N THR A 653 -18.47 4.86 19.88
CA THR A 653 -19.86 5.14 20.32
C THR A 653 -19.92 6.11 21.51
N ASN A 654 -18.86 6.21 22.31
CA ASN A 654 -18.80 7.19 23.40
C ASN A 654 -18.78 8.63 22.88
N LEU A 655 -18.40 8.87 21.61
CA LEU A 655 -18.48 10.21 21.00
C LEU A 655 -19.93 10.69 20.78
N GLN A 656 -20.93 9.85 21.04
CA GLN A 656 -22.34 10.29 21.09
C GLN A 656 -22.67 11.04 22.39
N TRP A 657 -21.85 10.88 23.42
CA TRP A 657 -22.08 11.46 24.74
C TRP A 657 -21.42 12.84 24.82
N PRO A 658 -22.18 13.93 25.06
CA PRO A 658 -21.65 15.29 24.99
C PRO A 658 -20.39 15.55 25.84
N GLN A 659 -20.24 14.89 26.98
CA GLN A 659 -19.08 15.02 27.85
C GLN A 659 -17.75 14.64 27.17
N TYR A 660 -17.76 13.75 26.17
CA TYR A 660 -16.55 13.34 25.44
C TYR A 660 -16.31 14.18 24.18
N CYS A 661 -17.25 15.06 23.79
CA CYS A 661 -17.19 15.83 22.54
C CYS A 661 -17.29 17.35 22.72
N ARG A 662 -17.43 17.86 23.95
CA ARG A 662 -17.34 19.29 24.21
C ARG A 662 -15.92 19.79 24.00
N ARG A 663 -15.70 20.49 22.88
CA ARG A 663 -14.50 21.31 22.67
C ARG A 663 -14.50 22.40 23.74
N ARG A 664 -13.53 22.42 24.66
CA ARG A 664 -13.32 23.55 25.57
C ARG A 664 -13.18 24.81 24.72
N GLY A 665 -14.20 25.66 24.71
CA GLY A 665 -14.10 26.99 24.10
C GLY A 665 -13.03 27.78 24.84
N MET A 666 -12.14 28.44 24.10
CA MET A 666 -11.24 29.45 24.64
C MET A 666 -12.09 30.62 25.17
N SER A 667 -12.50 30.55 26.42
CA SER A 667 -12.79 31.75 27.20
C SER A 667 -12.37 31.50 28.65
N SER A 668 -11.43 32.32 29.11
CA SER A 668 -11.11 32.56 30.51
C SER A 668 -12.37 32.64 31.36
N TYR A 669 -12.51 31.80 32.39
CA TYR A 669 -12.89 32.18 33.76
C TYR A 669 -12.70 30.98 34.69
N ALA A 670 -12.27 31.26 35.91
CA ALA A 670 -11.99 30.32 36.98
C ALA A 670 -13.27 29.80 37.67
N SER A 671 -13.10 28.67 38.37
CA SER A 671 -14.01 28.01 39.33
C SER A 671 -15.22 27.29 38.70
N SER A 672 -15.69 26.13 39.17
CA SER A 672 -15.38 25.28 40.32
C SER A 672 -16.05 23.92 40.03
N ASP A 673 -15.30 22.83 39.94
CA ASP A 673 -15.89 21.48 39.91
C ASP A 673 -15.01 20.56 40.76
N PRO A 674 -15.49 20.04 41.91
CA PRO A 674 -14.64 19.40 42.91
C PRO A 674 -14.23 17.96 42.56
N PHE A 675 -14.63 17.43 41.40
CA PHE A 675 -14.34 16.04 41.02
C PHE A 675 -13.07 15.84 40.17
N LEU A 676 -12.31 16.90 39.90
CA LEU A 676 -11.09 16.84 39.10
C LEU A 676 -9.92 17.63 39.72
N SER A 677 -9.83 17.67 41.05
CA SER A 677 -8.60 18.05 41.76
C SER A 677 -7.91 16.82 42.33
#